data_AF-A0A1J4WYT5-F1
#
_entry.id   AF-A0A1J4WYT5-F1
#
_cell.length_a   1.000
_cell.length_b   1.000
_cell.length_c   1.000
_cell.angle_alpha   90.00
_cell.angle_beta   90.00
_cell.angle_gamma   90.00
#
_symmetry.space_group_name_H-M   'P 1'
#
loop_
_entity.id
_entity.type
_entity.pdbx_description
1 polymer ?
#
loop_
_entity_poly.entity_id
_entity_poly.type
_entity_poly.pdbx_seq_one_letter_code
_entity_poly.pdbx_strand_id
1 'polypeptide(L)'
;MAHKGFTAVEMLLTLGIIAITTGASVPLYRTYQLRSDLDTAVEQAKHALERAQVLARAGQNDSMWGFATSQGILFQGEAFSIREPDSDELYVIPPTVHVSGLSEIVFQRVTGEPVMTGDIVYEAGNGEQRIITITPGGSVTFSPLLPPAQSSSSVGDSQGASSQPGSSASSDGQGVGSTGSSASSAGAESSASSEADGGGGDSSSSEATCEDAFELLPDGTVETTGTVDATITVLGSQVSDGAGGGSAKVVVSVSTDEGETWVPLFDGKAVKGGEEEVVQNLPSGTKLLIQVNGRHSWLFNRTFRSNNSAGHMLVLRNGHRLPTALYDAFGNPTSLAPFLRAIIESGRVKIHSHAVVFLTELDALWKGSSKFQDVAIRAAFAVRPGSCAQSMDPKVKIVFDRIENQGAGDMKARAYIGPQGILFAEDQWIPLSVAGVTMVDSDLVEDVPGLAVERRSGVLRVLLHGSHIFPSGKEIVDARVIFDRAQISSIEADVGQNAPENLTDGIVNDGPDGDEIVIAADQRSVLFQTRATVADDAILIHWNVASVTSSASSAASSATSSVASSVSSEAGEPGEDDEGGSESSVPADACAAAYTVDDQGRVVLAEQADVAFTVLGSYATYGANGPMVHVRLNTSFDGGSTWRGLFNFRDILAGDTQTFRDVPSGSIISLSAEGRYSWLFKKVANLSDHGDRVKLLRPGSALPGIGLLMTPTRLRPFLRDRISNGIIQLGDRQILALVELQNLDETADFQDAVVVISISKPASEGVCGDVSASSQSSSVSSAASSSVSSEVPGIKMTICHYPSGDRMHPTTMEIAEAAWPAHSAIGDRLGACEADDDGDGIANSQDFCPGTYLPESVPTEFMLFNRYALTGTTGIFRGGPRKRVSSFSLSDTRGCSCEQLIDVAEGVREYYFTSEPLLLRELKSLFPFYTNGARQFGCGTAILRMSRP
;
A
#
# COMPACT_ATOMS: atom_id res chain seq x y z
N MET A 1 -8.32 1.83 61.14
CA MET A 1 -9.14 1.29 60.03
C MET A 1 -8.88 -0.20 59.96
N ALA A 2 -9.91 -1.05 59.94
CA ALA A 2 -9.74 -2.50 59.89
C ALA A 2 -9.69 -2.97 58.43
N HIS A 3 -8.61 -3.65 58.04
CA HIS A 3 -8.54 -4.28 56.72
C HIS A 3 -9.53 -5.45 56.67
N LYS A 4 -10.47 -5.40 55.73
CA LYS A 4 -11.35 -6.55 55.42
C LYS A 4 -10.52 -7.56 54.64
N GLY A 5 -10.06 -8.62 55.32
CA GLY A 5 -9.45 -9.77 54.64
C GLY A 5 -10.50 -10.61 53.91
N PHE A 6 -10.07 -11.35 52.90
CA PHE A 6 -10.91 -12.33 52.20
C PHE A 6 -11.48 -13.35 53.19
N THR A 7 -12.76 -13.68 53.03
CA THR A 7 -13.38 -14.73 53.82
C THR A 7 -12.85 -16.10 53.40
N ALA A 8 -12.83 -17.06 54.33
CA ALA A 8 -12.46 -18.44 54.01
C ALA A 8 -13.36 -19.05 52.91
N VAL A 9 -14.60 -18.57 52.78
CA VAL A 9 -15.55 -18.99 51.74
C VAL A 9 -15.14 -18.48 50.36
N GLU A 10 -14.70 -17.22 50.22
CA GLU A 10 -14.20 -16.67 48.95
C GLU A 10 -12.91 -17.38 48.49
N MET A 11 -12.01 -17.69 49.42
CA MET A 11 -10.80 -18.47 49.14
C MET A 11 -11.12 -19.91 48.69
N LEU A 12 -12.12 -20.56 49.28
CA LEU A 12 -12.59 -21.88 48.85
C LEU A 12 -13.31 -21.83 47.50
N LEU A 13 -14.10 -20.78 47.23
CA LEU A 13 -14.81 -20.60 45.97
C LEU A 13 -13.83 -20.39 44.80
N THR A 14 -12.84 -19.51 44.98
CA THR A 14 -11.82 -19.22 43.96
C THR A 14 -10.96 -20.45 43.66
N LEU A 15 -10.49 -21.18 44.68
CA LEU A 15 -9.78 -22.45 44.49
C LEU A 15 -10.65 -23.52 43.81
N GLY A 16 -11.95 -23.58 44.12
CA GLY A 16 -12.90 -24.46 43.45
C GLY A 16 -13.07 -24.14 41.96
N ILE A 17 -13.20 -22.86 41.62
CA ILE A 17 -13.30 -22.40 40.22
C ILE A 17 -12.00 -22.73 39.47
N ILE A 18 -10.83 -22.45 40.04
CA ILE A 18 -9.52 -22.78 39.44
C ILE A 18 -9.38 -24.28 39.21
N ALA A 19 -9.82 -25.13 40.15
CA ALA A 19 -9.77 -26.57 40.00
C ALA A 19 -10.69 -27.07 38.87
N ILE A 20 -11.91 -26.52 38.75
CA ILE A 20 -12.86 -26.88 37.70
C ILE A 20 -12.37 -26.41 36.32
N THR A 21 -11.90 -25.17 36.20
CA THR A 21 -11.40 -24.63 34.91
C THR A 21 -10.15 -25.37 34.47
N THR A 22 -9.15 -25.55 35.36
CA THR A 22 -7.93 -26.31 35.03
C THR A 22 -8.26 -27.76 34.65
N GLY A 23 -9.19 -28.40 35.37
CA GLY A 23 -9.64 -29.76 35.08
C GLY A 23 -10.30 -29.91 33.71
N ALA A 24 -10.98 -28.87 33.21
CA ALA A 24 -11.58 -28.85 31.88
C ALA A 24 -10.60 -28.42 30.77
N SER A 25 -9.72 -27.45 31.04
CA SER A 25 -8.79 -26.90 30.04
C SER A 25 -7.67 -27.87 29.64
N VAL A 26 -7.10 -28.63 30.58
CA VAL A 26 -6.00 -29.56 30.32
C VAL A 26 -6.35 -30.64 29.27
N PRO A 27 -7.48 -31.39 29.37
CA PRO A 27 -7.83 -32.38 28.34
C PRO A 27 -8.17 -31.75 26.98
N LEU A 28 -8.80 -30.56 26.96
CA LEU A 28 -9.09 -29.85 25.71
C LEU A 28 -7.80 -29.40 25.00
N TYR A 29 -6.86 -28.82 25.74
CA TYR A 29 -5.54 -28.43 25.22
C TYR A 29 -4.78 -29.63 24.65
N ARG A 30 -4.81 -30.78 25.35
CA ARG A 30 -4.16 -32.01 24.87
C ARG A 30 -4.76 -32.53 23.56
N THR A 31 -6.09 -32.50 23.41
CA THR A 31 -6.75 -32.89 22.15
C THR A 31 -6.41 -31.93 21.00
N TYR A 32 -6.34 -30.62 21.29
CA TYR A 32 -5.91 -29.62 20.30
C TYR A 32 -4.45 -29.86 19.85
N GLN A 33 -3.53 -30.11 20.80
CA GLN A 33 -2.13 -30.39 20.50
C GLN A 33 -1.97 -31.62 19.60
N LEU A 34 -2.67 -32.73 19.90
CA LEU A 34 -2.60 -33.96 19.09
C LEU A 34 -3.10 -33.76 17.65
N ARG A 35 -4.12 -32.91 17.43
CA ARG A 35 -4.55 -32.52 16.08
C ARG A 35 -3.53 -31.66 15.36
N SER A 36 -2.94 -30.68 16.06
CA SER A 36 -1.89 -29.82 15.50
C SER A 36 -0.66 -30.63 15.09
N ASP A 37 -0.26 -31.63 15.88
CA ASP A 37 0.83 -32.54 15.57
C ASP A 37 0.52 -33.39 14.33
N LEU A 38 -0.70 -33.92 14.22
CA LEU A 38 -1.17 -34.70 13.07
C LEU A 38 -1.18 -33.90 11.76
N ASP A 39 -1.77 -32.71 11.78
CA ASP A 39 -1.80 -31.83 10.59
C ASP A 39 -0.38 -31.41 10.17
N THR A 40 0.52 -31.16 11.14
CA THR A 40 1.94 -30.87 10.87
C THR A 40 2.65 -32.05 10.21
N ALA A 41 2.44 -33.28 10.70
CA ALA A 41 3.06 -34.48 10.13
C ALA A 41 2.63 -34.72 8.68
N VAL A 42 1.34 -34.51 8.38
CA VAL A 42 0.76 -34.74 7.04
C VAL A 42 1.23 -33.70 6.02
N GLU A 43 1.28 -32.41 6.38
CA GLU A 43 1.81 -31.37 5.47
C GLU A 43 3.34 -31.50 5.27
N GLN A 44 4.09 -31.94 6.28
CA GLN A 44 5.52 -32.28 6.08
C GLN A 44 5.71 -33.45 5.13
N ALA A 45 4.95 -34.54 5.31
CA ALA A 45 5.00 -35.70 4.44
C ALA A 45 4.63 -35.36 2.98
N LYS A 46 3.62 -34.51 2.80
CA LYS A 46 3.24 -33.95 1.50
C LYS A 46 4.38 -33.18 0.85
N HIS A 47 4.99 -32.23 1.56
CA HIS A 47 6.11 -31.46 1.02
C HIS A 47 7.29 -32.35 0.64
N ALA A 48 7.58 -33.39 1.42
CA ALA A 48 8.61 -34.36 1.10
C ALA A 48 8.26 -35.21 -0.14
N LEU A 49 7.01 -35.67 -0.28
CA LEU A 49 6.54 -36.42 -1.45
C LEU A 49 6.55 -35.57 -2.73
N GLU A 50 6.03 -34.35 -2.67
CA GLU A 50 6.06 -33.37 -3.78
C GLU A 50 7.51 -33.05 -4.18
N ARG A 51 8.40 -32.84 -3.21
CA ARG A 51 9.84 -32.57 -3.45
C ARG A 51 10.56 -33.77 -4.05
N ALA A 52 10.36 -34.97 -3.54
CA ALA A 52 10.95 -36.19 -4.09
C ALA A 52 10.50 -36.42 -5.54
N GLN A 53 9.22 -36.17 -5.85
CA GLN A 53 8.73 -36.23 -7.23
C GLN A 53 9.41 -35.18 -8.13
N VAL A 54 9.57 -33.93 -7.68
CA VAL A 54 10.22 -32.87 -8.46
C VAL A 54 11.70 -33.20 -8.70
N LEU A 55 12.43 -33.69 -7.70
CA LEU A 55 13.83 -34.09 -7.83
C LEU A 55 14.01 -35.25 -8.82
N ALA A 56 13.11 -36.24 -8.80
CA ALA A 56 13.08 -37.32 -9.79
C ALA A 56 12.77 -36.81 -11.21
N ARG A 57 11.79 -35.91 -11.39
CA ARG A 57 11.47 -35.30 -12.69
C ARG A 57 12.60 -34.46 -13.25
N ALA A 58 13.28 -33.69 -12.40
CA ALA A 58 14.45 -32.91 -12.77
C ALA A 58 15.66 -33.78 -13.16
N GLY A 59 15.62 -35.08 -12.87
CA GLY A 59 16.77 -35.97 -13.06
C GLY A 59 17.93 -35.59 -12.14
N GLN A 60 17.64 -35.01 -10.96
CA GLN A 60 18.67 -34.50 -10.06
C GLN A 60 19.62 -35.63 -9.65
N ASN A 61 20.92 -35.39 -9.82
CA ASN A 61 22.00 -36.34 -9.58
C ASN A 61 21.86 -37.67 -10.38
N ASP A 62 21.15 -37.63 -11.50
CA ASP A 62 20.82 -38.77 -12.38
C ASP A 62 20.12 -39.95 -11.68
N SER A 63 19.42 -39.69 -10.57
CA SER A 63 18.91 -40.71 -9.67
C SER A 63 17.38 -40.70 -9.51
N MET A 64 16.85 -41.76 -8.90
CA MET A 64 15.49 -41.80 -8.38
C MET A 64 15.46 -41.16 -6.99
N TRP A 65 14.31 -40.63 -6.60
CA TRP A 65 14.13 -39.93 -5.33
C TRP A 65 12.87 -40.42 -4.65
N GLY A 66 12.90 -40.55 -3.33
CA GLY A 66 11.80 -41.11 -2.56
C GLY A 66 11.64 -40.51 -1.17
N PHE A 67 10.59 -40.94 -0.48
CA PHE A 67 10.28 -40.55 0.88
C PHE A 67 9.94 -41.78 1.73
N ALA A 68 10.67 -41.97 2.83
CA ALA A 68 10.46 -43.00 3.83
C ALA A 68 9.50 -42.48 4.92
N THR A 69 8.28 -42.99 4.90
CA THR A 69 7.12 -42.34 5.53
C THR A 69 7.12 -42.44 7.05
N SER A 70 7.62 -43.54 7.61
CA SER A 70 7.68 -43.74 9.06
C SER A 70 8.91 -43.12 9.72
N GLN A 71 9.96 -42.87 8.93
CA GLN A 71 11.21 -42.24 9.35
C GLN A 71 11.18 -40.72 9.13
N GLY A 72 10.33 -40.23 8.23
CA GLY A 72 10.28 -38.83 7.83
C GLY A 72 11.52 -38.41 7.04
N ILE A 73 12.05 -39.27 6.16
CA ILE A 73 13.29 -38.98 5.43
C ILE A 73 13.01 -38.96 3.92
N LEU A 74 13.27 -37.83 3.27
CA LEU A 74 13.41 -37.75 1.82
C LEU A 74 14.83 -38.22 1.47
N PHE A 75 14.95 -39.07 0.45
CA PHE A 75 16.21 -39.71 0.11
C PHE A 75 16.44 -39.81 -1.40
N GLN A 76 17.72 -39.88 -1.78
CA GLN A 76 18.16 -40.22 -3.13
C GLN A 76 18.43 -41.74 -3.22
N GLY A 77 17.81 -42.43 -4.17
CA GLY A 77 18.02 -43.85 -4.43
C GLY A 77 16.78 -44.59 -4.94
N GLU A 78 16.96 -45.82 -5.42
CA GLU A 78 15.86 -46.66 -5.93
C GLU A 78 14.99 -47.27 -4.80
N ALA A 79 15.50 -47.32 -3.56
CA ALA A 79 14.79 -47.65 -2.33
C ALA A 79 15.56 -47.13 -1.10
N PHE A 80 14.90 -46.90 0.03
CA PHE A 80 15.46 -46.34 1.26
C PHE A 80 16.60 -47.20 1.86
N SER A 81 16.59 -48.50 1.56
CA SER A 81 17.61 -49.45 2.00
C SER A 81 18.95 -49.32 1.25
N ILE A 82 18.94 -48.73 0.06
CA ILE A 82 20.11 -48.55 -0.84
C ILE A 82 20.29 -47.09 -1.24
N ARG A 83 19.80 -46.17 -0.40
CA ARG A 83 19.89 -44.72 -0.60
C ARG A 83 21.30 -44.19 -0.37
N GLU A 84 21.57 -43.00 -0.88
CA GLU A 84 22.75 -42.19 -0.56
C GLU A 84 22.51 -41.37 0.71
N PRO A 85 23.09 -41.71 1.88
CA PRO A 85 22.73 -41.07 3.16
C PRO A 85 23.16 -39.60 3.24
N ASP A 86 24.17 -39.19 2.47
CA ASP A 86 24.60 -37.78 2.41
C ASP A 86 23.57 -36.88 1.68
N SER A 87 22.56 -37.49 1.04
CA SER A 87 21.40 -36.80 0.42
C SER A 87 20.09 -36.95 1.23
N ASP A 88 20.15 -37.46 2.47
CA ASP A 88 18.97 -37.59 3.34
C ASP A 88 18.49 -36.21 3.87
N GLU A 89 17.26 -35.82 3.55
CA GLU A 89 16.59 -34.64 4.14
C GLU A 89 15.53 -35.07 5.17
N LEU A 90 15.66 -34.55 6.40
CA LEU A 90 14.80 -34.94 7.54
C LEU A 90 13.57 -34.03 7.71
N TYR A 91 12.40 -34.65 7.69
CA TYR A 91 11.09 -34.11 8.02
C TYR A 91 10.64 -34.68 9.38
N VAL A 92 10.57 -33.83 10.40
CA VAL A 92 10.38 -34.25 11.79
C VAL A 92 8.92 -34.60 12.10
N ILE A 93 8.60 -35.88 12.02
CA ILE A 93 7.31 -36.44 12.47
C ILE A 93 7.22 -36.35 14.00
N PRO A 94 6.16 -35.71 14.57
CA PRO A 94 5.96 -35.66 16.01
C PRO A 94 5.80 -37.07 16.63
N PRO A 95 6.37 -37.34 17.81
CA PRO A 95 6.30 -38.66 18.46
C PRO A 95 4.88 -39.04 18.95
N THR A 96 3.94 -38.09 18.85
CA THR A 96 2.50 -38.22 19.12
C THR A 96 1.71 -38.78 17.94
N VAL A 97 2.36 -38.99 16.78
CA VAL A 97 1.77 -39.49 15.53
C VAL A 97 2.41 -40.82 15.15
N HIS A 98 1.59 -41.79 14.77
CA HIS A 98 2.00 -43.09 14.27
C HIS A 98 1.68 -43.20 12.77
N VAL A 99 2.64 -43.69 11.98
CA VAL A 99 2.50 -43.84 10.53
C VAL A 99 2.36 -45.31 10.16
N SER A 100 1.43 -45.62 9.27
CA SER A 100 1.19 -46.97 8.73
C SER A 100 0.77 -46.90 7.24
N GLY A 101 0.58 -48.05 6.59
CA GLY A 101 0.37 -48.12 5.14
C GLY A 101 1.70 -48.25 4.39
N LEU A 102 1.88 -47.51 3.30
CA LEU A 102 3.13 -47.52 2.53
C LEU A 102 4.31 -47.00 3.37
N SER A 103 5.38 -47.79 3.49
CA SER A 103 6.59 -47.47 4.26
C SER A 103 7.56 -46.55 3.51
N GLU A 104 7.57 -46.62 2.18
CA GLU A 104 8.35 -45.76 1.31
C GLU A 104 7.62 -45.56 -0.03
N ILE A 105 7.86 -44.40 -0.66
CA ILE A 105 7.41 -44.09 -2.01
C ILE A 105 8.60 -43.54 -2.77
N VAL A 106 8.91 -44.13 -3.93
CA VAL A 106 10.00 -43.72 -4.81
C VAL A 106 9.43 -43.30 -6.15
N PHE A 107 9.93 -42.20 -6.71
CA PHE A 107 9.52 -41.66 -8.00
C PHE A 107 10.57 -41.95 -9.08
N GLN A 108 10.10 -42.38 -10.25
CA GLN A 108 10.95 -42.68 -11.40
C GLN A 108 11.60 -41.41 -11.97
N ARG A 109 12.87 -41.53 -12.35
CA ARG A 109 13.65 -40.46 -12.99
C ARG A 109 12.96 -40.00 -14.28
N VAL A 110 13.01 -38.69 -14.57
CA VAL A 110 12.39 -38.01 -15.72
C VAL A 110 10.85 -37.97 -15.69
N THR A 111 10.16 -39.07 -15.43
CA THR A 111 8.67 -39.11 -15.45
C THR A 111 8.06 -38.58 -14.15
N GLY A 112 8.69 -38.85 -13.00
CA GLY A 112 8.12 -38.57 -11.68
C GLY A 112 6.89 -39.43 -11.35
N GLU A 113 6.72 -40.56 -12.04
CA GLU A 113 5.67 -41.53 -11.72
C GLU A 113 6.11 -42.36 -10.49
N PRO A 114 5.22 -42.60 -9.52
CA PRO A 114 5.55 -43.37 -8.33
C PRO A 114 5.67 -44.87 -8.69
N VAL A 115 6.73 -45.52 -8.20
CA VAL A 115 6.96 -46.96 -8.38
C VAL A 115 5.89 -47.81 -7.68
N MET A 116 5.30 -47.28 -6.60
CA MET A 116 4.20 -47.90 -5.87
C MET A 116 3.09 -46.89 -5.58
N THR A 117 1.84 -47.33 -5.64
CA THR A 117 0.64 -46.55 -5.33
C THR A 117 -0.10 -47.16 -4.15
N GLY A 118 -0.95 -46.36 -3.49
CA GLY A 118 -1.66 -46.76 -2.28
C GLY A 118 -1.66 -45.67 -1.21
N ASP A 119 -2.00 -46.06 0.01
CA ASP A 119 -2.29 -45.14 1.11
C ASP A 119 -1.20 -45.12 2.18
N ILE A 120 -0.95 -43.93 2.73
CA ILE A 120 -0.17 -43.69 3.94
C ILE A 120 -1.13 -43.15 5.00
N VAL A 121 -1.23 -43.79 6.15
CA VAL A 121 -2.16 -43.42 7.23
C VAL A 121 -1.35 -42.84 8.39
N TYR A 122 -1.62 -41.58 8.72
CA TYR A 122 -1.11 -40.90 9.90
C TYR A 122 -2.20 -40.93 10.97
N GLU A 123 -1.90 -41.47 12.15
CA GLU A 123 -2.80 -41.58 13.29
C GLU A 123 -2.23 -40.84 14.51
N ALA A 124 -2.98 -39.90 15.07
CA ALA A 124 -2.62 -39.26 16.33
C ALA A 124 -2.91 -40.16 17.54
N GLY A 125 -2.22 -39.96 18.66
CA GLY A 125 -2.45 -40.71 19.91
C GLY A 125 -3.85 -40.57 20.56
N ASN A 126 -4.80 -39.85 19.94
CA ASN A 126 -6.23 -39.85 20.29
C ASN A 126 -7.08 -40.74 19.34
N GLY A 127 -6.46 -41.42 18.38
CA GLY A 127 -7.06 -42.26 17.35
C GLY A 127 -7.51 -41.50 16.10
N GLU A 128 -7.43 -40.17 16.03
CA GLU A 128 -7.82 -39.43 14.82
C GLU A 128 -6.82 -39.67 13.69
N GLN A 129 -7.32 -39.84 12.47
CA GLN A 129 -6.53 -40.27 11.32
C GLN A 129 -6.59 -39.27 10.16
N ARG A 130 -5.52 -39.25 9.37
CA ARG A 130 -5.52 -38.70 8.01
C ARG A 130 -4.83 -39.68 7.06
N ILE A 131 -5.36 -39.77 5.85
CA ILE A 131 -4.88 -40.65 4.79
C ILE A 131 -4.29 -39.80 3.67
N ILE A 132 -3.10 -40.16 3.22
CA ILE A 132 -2.44 -39.64 2.02
C ILE A 132 -2.51 -40.73 0.96
N THR A 133 -3.22 -40.49 -0.15
CA THR A 133 -3.36 -41.44 -1.26
C THR A 133 -2.44 -41.05 -2.40
N ILE A 134 -1.64 -42.02 -2.86
CA ILE A 134 -0.68 -41.88 -3.96
C ILE A 134 -1.29 -42.50 -5.22
N THR A 135 -1.59 -41.66 -6.22
CA THR A 135 -2.22 -42.10 -7.48
C THR A 135 -1.18 -42.51 -8.53
N PRO A 136 -1.55 -43.33 -9.54
CA PRO A 136 -0.62 -43.73 -10.62
C PRO A 136 0.00 -42.57 -11.41
N GLY A 137 -0.72 -41.46 -11.57
CA GLY A 137 -0.19 -40.23 -12.20
C GLY A 137 0.74 -39.42 -11.30
N GLY A 138 1.09 -39.93 -10.12
CA GLY A 138 1.92 -39.23 -9.13
C GLY A 138 1.25 -38.05 -8.45
N SER A 139 -0.07 -37.87 -8.57
CA SER A 139 -0.81 -36.92 -7.76
C SER A 139 -1.00 -37.47 -6.34
N VAL A 140 -0.84 -36.60 -5.35
CA VAL A 140 -0.93 -36.89 -3.91
C VAL A 140 -2.20 -36.23 -3.37
N THR A 141 -3.15 -37.03 -2.87
CA THR A 141 -4.43 -36.53 -2.34
C THR A 141 -4.59 -36.84 -0.86
N PHE A 142 -5.40 -36.04 -0.16
CA PHE A 142 -5.49 -36.05 1.31
C PHE A 142 -6.93 -36.24 1.77
N SER A 143 -7.13 -37.04 2.81
CA SER A 143 -8.44 -37.16 3.46
C SER A 143 -8.76 -35.93 4.32
N PRO A 144 -10.05 -35.62 4.55
CA PRO A 144 -10.45 -34.86 5.74
C PRO A 144 -10.00 -35.60 7.01
N LEU A 145 -10.04 -34.91 8.15
CA LEU A 145 -9.79 -35.54 9.46
C LEU A 145 -10.82 -36.65 9.70
N LEU A 146 -10.36 -37.89 9.86
CA LEU A 146 -11.18 -39.05 10.12
C LEU A 146 -11.24 -39.34 11.63
N PRO A 147 -12.42 -39.71 12.17
CA PRO A 147 -12.53 -40.18 13.55
C PRO A 147 -11.85 -41.56 13.69
N PRO A 148 -11.58 -42.01 14.93
CA PRO A 148 -10.95 -43.31 15.18
C PRO A 148 -11.63 -44.46 14.46
N ALA A 149 -10.85 -45.23 13.70
CA ALA A 149 -11.33 -46.33 12.88
C ALA A 149 -12.02 -47.39 13.76
N GLN A 150 -13.35 -47.51 13.63
CA GLN A 150 -14.08 -48.61 14.28
C GLN A 150 -13.73 -49.93 13.58
N SER A 151 -13.18 -50.88 14.34
CA SER A 151 -12.76 -52.18 13.84
C SER A 151 -13.95 -53.05 13.43
N SER A 152 -14.45 -52.89 12.20
CA SER A 152 -15.43 -53.80 11.61
C SER A 152 -14.75 -55.03 11.01
N SER A 153 -14.49 -56.04 11.84
CA SER A 153 -14.11 -57.37 11.36
C SER A 153 -15.31 -58.06 10.70
N SER A 154 -15.34 -58.14 9.37
CA SER A 154 -16.28 -59.01 8.64
C SER A 154 -15.55 -59.88 7.62
N VAL A 155 -15.45 -61.16 7.98
CA VAL A 155 -14.92 -62.27 7.18
C VAL A 155 -15.93 -62.67 6.09
N GLY A 156 -15.45 -63.05 4.90
CA GLY A 156 -16.03 -64.17 4.15
C GLY A 156 -16.84 -63.89 2.87
N ASP A 157 -16.30 -64.40 1.77
CA ASP A 157 -16.95 -65.10 0.65
C ASP A 157 -18.02 -64.44 -0.26
N SER A 158 -17.56 -64.12 -1.48
CA SER A 158 -17.78 -64.84 -2.76
C SER A 158 -19.21 -65.14 -3.34
N GLN A 159 -19.30 -64.96 -4.68
CA GLN A 159 -20.31 -65.47 -5.65
C GLN A 159 -21.77 -64.96 -5.46
N GLY A 160 -22.51 -64.44 -6.45
CA GLY A 160 -22.58 -64.73 -7.88
C GLY A 160 -24.01 -65.20 -8.25
N ALA A 161 -24.67 -64.55 -9.22
CA ALA A 161 -26.00 -64.91 -9.81
C ALA A 161 -27.23 -64.78 -8.85
N SER A 162 -28.48 -64.50 -9.27
CA SER A 162 -29.10 -64.20 -10.59
C SER A 162 -30.51 -63.55 -10.44
N SER A 163 -31.17 -63.30 -11.59
CA SER A 163 -32.64 -63.24 -11.82
C SER A 163 -33.48 -62.00 -11.44
N GLN A 164 -33.82 -61.27 -12.52
CA GLN A 164 -35.05 -60.51 -12.84
C GLN A 164 -36.35 -61.38 -12.81
N PRO A 165 -37.59 -60.92 -13.20
CA PRO A 165 -38.10 -59.56 -13.53
C PRO A 165 -39.56 -59.22 -13.04
N GLY A 166 -40.06 -58.01 -13.39
CA GLY A 166 -41.50 -57.68 -13.58
C GLY A 166 -42.09 -56.64 -12.58
N SER A 167 -43.04 -55.75 -12.92
CA SER A 167 -43.68 -55.37 -14.20
C SER A 167 -44.42 -54.00 -14.06
N SER A 168 -44.82 -53.37 -15.17
CA SER A 168 -45.55 -52.07 -15.30
C SER A 168 -47.00 -52.08 -14.70
N ALA A 169 -47.69 -50.96 -14.36
CA ALA A 169 -48.20 -49.90 -15.26
C ALA A 169 -49.02 -48.75 -14.57
N SER A 170 -49.18 -47.62 -15.31
CA SER A 170 -50.34 -46.69 -15.45
C SER A 170 -50.95 -45.84 -14.28
N SER A 171 -50.68 -44.52 -14.35
CA SER A 171 -51.59 -43.34 -14.46
C SER A 171 -52.81 -43.03 -13.54
N ASP A 172 -52.76 -41.80 -12.99
CA ASP A 172 -53.81 -40.75 -12.87
C ASP A 172 -55.06 -40.84 -11.95
N GLY A 173 -55.32 -39.71 -11.27
CA GLY A 173 -56.58 -39.38 -10.57
C GLY A 173 -56.55 -38.00 -9.90
N GLN A 174 -57.40 -37.06 -10.32
CA GLN A 174 -57.46 -35.65 -9.84
C GLN A 174 -58.53 -35.39 -8.77
N GLY A 175 -58.34 -34.30 -7.99
CA GLY A 175 -59.42 -33.46 -7.44
C GLY A 175 -59.85 -33.72 -5.99
N VAL A 176 -60.53 -32.82 -5.25
CA VAL A 176 -60.85 -31.36 -5.39
C VAL A 176 -61.11 -30.85 -3.95
N GLY A 177 -60.82 -29.58 -3.64
CA GLY A 177 -61.25 -28.95 -2.38
C GLY A 177 -61.08 -27.42 -2.36
N SER A 178 -62.18 -26.68 -2.27
CA SER A 178 -62.21 -25.20 -2.31
C SER A 178 -63.17 -24.64 -1.25
N THR A 179 -63.24 -23.31 -1.15
CA THR A 179 -64.07 -22.43 -0.27
C THR A 179 -63.41 -21.99 1.06
N GLY A 180 -63.52 -20.71 1.48
CA GLY A 180 -64.18 -19.58 0.78
C GLY A 180 -63.89 -18.19 1.38
N SER A 181 -64.09 -17.16 0.55
CA SER A 181 -63.90 -15.71 0.81
C SER A 181 -65.02 -15.11 1.70
N SER A 182 -65.05 -13.84 2.15
CA SER A 182 -64.98 -12.60 1.34
C SER A 182 -65.21 -11.29 2.16
N ALA A 183 -64.58 -10.19 1.70
CA ALA A 183 -65.09 -8.80 1.46
C ALA A 183 -65.72 -7.96 2.63
N SER A 184 -65.85 -6.63 2.65
CA SER A 184 -65.86 -5.48 1.68
C SER A 184 -65.81 -4.14 2.48
N SER A 185 -65.70 -2.89 1.98
CA SER A 185 -65.11 -2.22 0.78
C SER A 185 -65.20 -0.66 0.95
N ALA A 186 -64.68 0.15 -0.01
CA ALA A 186 -64.71 1.64 -0.09
C ALA A 186 -63.90 2.42 0.98
N GLY A 187 -63.32 3.61 0.77
CA GLY A 187 -63.37 4.62 -0.34
C GLY A 187 -63.78 6.00 0.23
N ALA A 188 -63.20 7.18 -0.12
CA ALA A 188 -62.08 7.51 -1.02
C ALA A 188 -61.59 8.99 -0.81
N GLU A 189 -60.50 9.38 -1.51
CA GLU A 189 -60.03 10.75 -1.88
C GLU A 189 -59.49 11.71 -0.76
N SER A 190 -58.52 12.63 -0.98
CA SER A 190 -57.83 13.16 -2.19
C SER A 190 -56.41 13.74 -1.89
N SER A 191 -55.70 14.21 -2.93
CA SER A 191 -54.32 14.81 -3.00
C SER A 191 -53.15 13.87 -2.64
N ALA A 192 -52.37 13.33 -3.60
CA ALA A 192 -51.41 13.96 -4.55
C ALA A 192 -50.11 14.43 -3.87
N SER A 193 -48.89 14.11 -4.34
CA SER A 193 -48.45 13.66 -5.69
C SER A 193 -47.43 12.50 -5.64
N SER A 194 -47.38 11.72 -6.73
CA SER A 194 -46.36 10.70 -7.02
C SER A 194 -45.14 11.31 -7.72
N GLU A 195 -43.91 10.92 -7.34
CA GLU A 195 -42.76 10.77 -8.24
C GLU A 195 -41.87 9.59 -7.81
N ALA A 196 -41.01 9.14 -8.73
CA ALA A 196 -40.42 7.81 -8.83
C ALA A 196 -39.63 7.27 -7.61
N ASP A 197 -39.77 5.97 -7.39
CA ASP A 197 -38.85 5.16 -6.58
C ASP A 197 -37.53 4.97 -7.35
N GLY A 198 -36.52 5.77 -7.01
CA GLY A 198 -35.21 5.82 -7.64
C GLY A 198 -34.11 5.52 -6.63
N GLY A 199 -34.08 4.29 -6.09
CA GLY A 199 -33.08 3.81 -5.14
C GLY A 199 -31.68 3.59 -5.74
N GLY A 200 -31.09 4.63 -6.33
CA GLY A 200 -29.70 4.63 -6.79
C GLY A 200 -28.74 4.64 -5.60
N GLY A 201 -28.12 3.49 -5.31
CA GLY A 201 -26.95 3.41 -4.44
C GLY A 201 -25.71 3.86 -5.20
N ASP A 202 -25.59 5.16 -5.42
CA ASP A 202 -24.51 5.76 -6.20
C ASP A 202 -23.22 5.81 -5.35
N SER A 203 -22.30 4.87 -5.58
CA SER A 203 -20.92 4.92 -5.09
C SER A 203 -20.07 5.65 -6.13
N SER A 204 -20.31 6.94 -6.29
CA SER A 204 -19.55 7.80 -7.18
C SER A 204 -18.13 7.99 -6.62
N SER A 205 -17.15 7.44 -7.33
CA SER A 205 -15.72 7.62 -7.06
C SER A 205 -15.23 8.98 -7.57
N SER A 206 -15.89 10.06 -7.17
CA SER A 206 -15.31 11.39 -7.26
C SER A 206 -14.10 11.48 -6.32
N GLU A 207 -12.97 11.99 -6.81
CA GLU A 207 -11.87 12.42 -5.95
C GLU A 207 -12.43 13.36 -4.86
N ALA A 208 -11.98 13.18 -3.62
CA ALA A 208 -12.50 13.97 -2.50
C ALA A 208 -12.18 15.45 -2.74
N THR A 209 -13.23 16.24 -2.99
CA THR A 209 -13.15 17.65 -3.32
C THR A 209 -12.87 18.47 -2.08
N CYS A 210 -12.51 19.75 -2.25
CA CYS A 210 -12.31 20.65 -1.11
C CYS A 210 -13.60 20.80 -0.28
N GLU A 211 -14.76 20.73 -0.95
CA GLU A 211 -16.08 20.80 -0.37
C GLU A 211 -16.43 19.61 0.54
N ASP A 212 -15.82 18.44 0.32
CA ASP A 212 -16.00 17.24 1.17
C ASP A 212 -15.37 17.38 2.57
N ALA A 213 -14.58 18.43 2.78
CA ALA A 213 -13.83 18.80 3.98
C ALA A 213 -12.69 17.84 4.37
N PHE A 214 -12.83 16.53 4.15
CA PHE A 214 -11.83 15.52 4.52
C PHE A 214 -11.95 14.21 3.73
N GLU A 215 -10.84 13.45 3.69
CA GLU A 215 -10.75 12.03 3.35
C GLU A 215 -10.41 11.20 4.60
N LEU A 216 -10.81 9.92 4.63
CA LEU A 216 -10.44 8.97 5.68
C LEU A 216 -9.57 7.88 5.06
N LEU A 217 -8.31 7.82 5.48
CA LEU A 217 -7.33 6.87 4.98
C LEU A 217 -7.54 5.47 5.62
N PRO A 218 -7.10 4.37 4.96
CA PRO A 218 -7.36 2.99 5.41
C PRO A 218 -6.76 2.60 6.77
N ASP A 219 -5.76 3.34 7.24
CA ASP A 219 -5.12 3.17 8.56
C ASP A 219 -5.96 3.76 9.71
N GLY A 220 -6.89 4.69 9.42
CA GLY A 220 -7.64 5.48 10.40
C GLY A 220 -7.18 6.93 10.52
N THR A 221 -6.28 7.40 9.66
CA THR A 221 -5.89 8.82 9.56
C THR A 221 -6.96 9.64 8.84
N VAL A 222 -7.27 10.84 9.35
CA VAL A 222 -8.17 11.78 8.67
C VAL A 222 -7.34 12.86 7.99
N GLU A 223 -7.41 12.95 6.67
CA GLU A 223 -6.69 13.96 5.88
C GLU A 223 -7.68 15.04 5.40
N THR A 224 -7.42 16.32 5.65
CA THR A 224 -8.32 17.40 5.24
C THR A 224 -8.19 17.72 3.75
N THR A 225 -9.30 17.97 3.05
CA THR A 225 -9.27 18.28 1.60
C THR A 225 -9.36 19.77 1.29
N GLY A 226 -9.71 20.59 2.29
CA GLY A 226 -9.70 22.05 2.24
C GLY A 226 -9.28 22.65 3.56
N THR A 227 -9.27 23.99 3.68
CA THR A 227 -9.05 24.61 4.99
C THR A 227 -10.32 24.50 5.84
N VAL A 228 -10.22 23.81 6.98
CA VAL A 228 -11.34 23.44 7.85
C VAL A 228 -11.10 23.80 9.32
N ASP A 229 -12.19 23.98 10.06
CA ASP A 229 -12.21 23.91 11.52
C ASP A 229 -12.73 22.54 11.96
N ALA A 230 -11.97 21.82 12.78
CA ALA A 230 -12.32 20.49 13.29
C ALA A 230 -12.88 20.60 14.72
N THR A 231 -14.19 20.42 14.87
CA THR A 231 -14.87 20.36 16.17
C THR A 231 -14.80 18.93 16.73
N ILE A 232 -14.02 18.75 17.80
CA ILE A 232 -13.82 17.47 18.48
C ILE A 232 -14.75 17.40 19.69
N THR A 233 -15.82 16.61 19.59
CA THR A 233 -16.80 16.38 20.67
C THR A 233 -16.60 14.99 21.27
N VAL A 234 -16.39 14.88 22.59
CA VAL A 234 -16.47 13.58 23.28
C VAL A 234 -17.94 13.26 23.49
N LEU A 235 -18.43 12.20 22.83
CA LEU A 235 -19.82 11.75 22.97
C LEU A 235 -20.06 11.08 24.33
N GLY A 236 -19.05 10.37 24.83
CA GLY A 236 -19.05 9.72 26.13
C GLY A 236 -17.82 8.85 26.34
N SER A 237 -17.52 8.56 27.60
CA SER A 237 -16.49 7.58 27.98
C SER A 237 -16.97 6.71 29.13
N GLN A 238 -16.85 5.39 29.02
CA GLN A 238 -17.27 4.44 30.05
C GLN A 238 -16.20 3.38 30.36
N VAL A 239 -15.03 3.84 30.83
CA VAL A 239 -13.91 2.96 31.22
C VAL A 239 -14.00 2.54 32.69
N SER A 240 -13.94 1.24 32.94
CA SER A 240 -13.74 0.63 34.26
C SER A 240 -12.60 -0.40 34.19
N ASP A 241 -11.73 -0.44 35.19
CA ASP A 241 -10.60 -1.41 35.28
C ASP A 241 -11.11 -2.87 35.44
N GLY A 242 -11.53 -3.47 34.33
CA GLY A 242 -12.26 -4.73 34.30
C GLY A 242 -13.72 -4.63 34.82
N ALA A 243 -14.42 -5.77 34.82
CA ALA A 243 -15.82 -5.86 35.19
C ALA A 243 -16.06 -5.54 36.68
N GLY A 244 -16.43 -4.29 36.98
CA GLY A 244 -16.64 -3.77 38.33
C GLY A 244 -15.46 -2.98 38.91
N GLY A 245 -14.43 -2.69 38.10
CA GLY A 245 -13.30 -1.86 38.48
C GLY A 245 -13.65 -0.38 38.70
N GLY A 246 -12.68 0.36 39.24
CA GLY A 246 -12.81 1.81 39.37
C GLY A 246 -12.74 2.53 38.02
N SER A 247 -13.30 3.72 37.95
CA SER A 247 -13.31 4.53 36.72
C SER A 247 -11.89 5.01 36.38
N ALA A 248 -11.43 4.75 35.15
CA ALA A 248 -10.15 5.25 34.67
C ALA A 248 -10.24 6.74 34.29
N LYS A 249 -9.19 7.51 34.53
CA LYS A 249 -9.03 8.84 33.93
C LYS A 249 -8.73 8.64 32.44
N VAL A 250 -9.62 9.12 31.58
CA VAL A 250 -9.38 9.20 30.13
C VAL A 250 -8.88 10.60 29.79
N VAL A 251 -7.79 10.71 29.04
CA VAL A 251 -7.33 11.95 28.39
C VAL A 251 -7.31 11.72 26.89
N VAL A 252 -7.73 12.73 26.12
CA VAL A 252 -7.68 12.74 24.66
C VAL A 252 -6.63 13.74 24.22
N SER A 253 -5.90 13.43 23.15
CA SER A 253 -4.96 14.32 22.49
C SER A 253 -5.17 14.25 20.98
N VAL A 254 -4.87 15.36 20.31
CA VAL A 254 -4.88 15.47 18.85
C VAL A 254 -3.46 15.67 18.34
N SER A 255 -3.17 15.15 17.15
CA SER A 255 -2.02 15.52 16.33
C SER A 255 -2.54 16.02 14.99
N THR A 256 -1.84 16.98 14.41
CA THR A 256 -2.08 17.56 13.07
C THR A 256 -0.83 17.48 12.19
N ASP A 257 0.09 16.58 12.56
CA ASP A 257 1.46 16.43 12.07
C ASP A 257 1.87 14.94 12.11
N GLU A 258 0.96 14.06 11.68
CA GLU A 258 1.19 12.60 11.53
C GLU A 258 1.59 11.84 12.80
N GLY A 259 1.48 12.49 13.96
CA GLY A 259 1.78 11.94 15.28
C GLY A 259 3.14 12.37 15.84
N GLU A 260 3.82 13.32 15.20
CA GLU A 260 5.07 13.92 15.71
C GLU A 260 4.84 14.66 17.03
N THR A 261 3.85 15.57 17.08
CA THR A 261 3.46 16.27 18.31
C THR A 261 2.02 15.94 18.71
N TRP A 262 1.76 16.03 20.02
CA TRP A 262 0.45 15.69 20.59
C TRP A 262 -0.04 16.79 21.51
N VAL A 263 -1.07 17.50 21.08
CA VAL A 263 -1.74 18.55 21.86
C VAL A 263 -2.83 17.89 22.72
N PRO A 264 -2.79 18.04 24.06
CA PRO A 264 -3.84 17.51 24.93
C PRO A 264 -5.10 18.35 24.81
N LEU A 265 -6.20 17.72 24.37
CA LEU A 265 -7.51 18.37 24.34
C LEU A 265 -8.06 18.53 25.76
N PHE A 266 -9.00 19.47 25.92
CA PHE A 266 -9.75 19.76 27.13
C PHE A 266 -8.86 20.12 28.33
N ASP A 267 -7.80 20.90 28.10
CA ASP A 267 -6.72 21.20 29.04
C ASP A 267 -6.04 19.95 29.66
N GLY A 268 -6.06 18.80 28.97
CA GLY A 268 -5.58 17.51 29.50
C GLY A 268 -6.41 16.97 30.68
N LYS A 269 -7.64 17.45 30.85
CA LYS A 269 -8.58 16.99 31.90
C LYS A 269 -9.12 15.60 31.59
N ALA A 270 -9.78 15.03 32.60
CA ALA A 270 -10.46 13.75 32.45
C ALA A 270 -11.78 13.95 31.68
N VAL A 271 -11.93 13.35 30.51
CA VAL A 271 -13.18 13.43 29.73
C VAL A 271 -14.24 12.46 30.25
N LYS A 272 -15.52 12.76 30.01
CA LYS A 272 -16.68 11.94 30.42
C LYS A 272 -17.80 11.86 29.37
N GLY A 273 -17.93 12.86 28.52
CA GLY A 273 -19.03 13.05 27.58
C GLY A 273 -19.62 14.46 27.68
N GLY A 274 -19.75 15.11 26.53
CA GLY A 274 -20.23 16.49 26.38
C GLY A 274 -19.13 17.54 26.32
N GLU A 275 -17.85 17.16 26.48
CA GLU A 275 -16.73 18.06 26.19
C GLU A 275 -16.59 18.31 24.69
N GLU A 276 -16.33 19.57 24.32
CA GLU A 276 -16.16 20.00 22.93
C GLU A 276 -15.03 21.02 22.83
N GLU A 277 -14.15 20.85 21.84
CA GLU A 277 -13.02 21.73 21.54
C GLU A 277 -12.87 21.85 20.02
N VAL A 278 -12.50 23.04 19.54
CA VAL A 278 -12.34 23.31 18.10
C VAL A 278 -10.87 23.50 17.78
N VAL A 279 -10.32 22.59 16.98
CA VAL A 279 -9.00 22.77 16.36
C VAL A 279 -9.22 23.56 15.07
N GLN A 280 -8.79 24.83 15.08
CA GLN A 280 -9.12 25.77 14.01
C GLN A 280 -8.04 25.81 12.92
N ASN A 281 -8.47 26.24 11.73
CA ASN A 281 -7.61 26.69 10.63
C ASN A 281 -6.64 25.61 10.12
N LEU A 282 -7.11 24.37 10.02
CA LEU A 282 -6.36 23.24 9.47
C LEU A 282 -6.37 23.31 7.94
N PRO A 283 -5.25 23.57 7.24
CA PRO A 283 -5.20 23.66 5.78
C PRO A 283 -5.45 22.30 5.11
N SER A 284 -5.59 22.28 3.78
CA SER A 284 -5.67 21.02 3.01
C SER A 284 -4.39 20.17 3.19
N GLY A 285 -4.51 18.85 3.13
CA GLY A 285 -3.43 17.89 3.40
C GLY A 285 -3.09 17.70 4.88
N THR A 286 -3.82 18.32 5.82
CA THR A 286 -3.56 18.12 7.25
C THR A 286 -4.04 16.75 7.69
N LYS A 287 -3.10 15.90 8.12
CA LYS A 287 -3.40 14.58 8.69
C LYS A 287 -3.68 14.69 10.18
N LEU A 288 -4.96 14.68 10.53
CA LEU A 288 -5.47 14.69 11.89
C LEU A 288 -5.52 13.27 12.47
N LEU A 289 -4.91 13.10 13.63
CA LEU A 289 -4.94 11.87 14.43
C LEU A 289 -5.50 12.11 15.81
N ILE A 290 -6.18 11.11 16.36
CA ILE A 290 -6.67 11.11 17.74
C ILE A 290 -5.90 10.06 18.55
N GLN A 291 -5.39 10.47 19.70
CA GLN A 291 -4.79 9.60 20.71
C GLN A 291 -5.65 9.61 21.97
N VAL A 292 -5.91 8.42 22.51
CA VAL A 292 -6.65 8.22 23.75
C VAL A 292 -5.75 7.55 24.76
N ASN A 293 -5.59 8.16 25.94
CA ASN A 293 -4.90 7.56 27.09
C ASN A 293 -5.90 7.26 28.22
N GLY A 294 -5.99 5.99 28.61
CA GLY A 294 -6.76 5.52 29.77
C GLY A 294 -5.85 5.16 30.94
N ARG A 295 -6.05 5.80 32.09
CA ARG A 295 -5.20 5.60 33.28
C ARG A 295 -6.01 5.48 34.57
N HIS A 296 -5.92 4.33 35.24
CA HIS A 296 -6.56 4.09 36.55
C HIS A 296 -5.52 3.94 37.68
N SER A 297 -4.32 3.44 37.38
CA SER A 297 -3.25 3.25 38.38
C SER A 297 -1.86 3.22 37.71
N TRP A 298 -0.86 2.59 38.34
CA TRP A 298 0.40 2.24 37.69
C TRP A 298 0.30 0.95 36.86
N LEU A 299 -0.71 0.11 37.10
CA LEU A 299 -0.96 -1.15 36.39
C LEU A 299 -1.87 -0.98 35.16
N PHE A 300 -2.72 0.06 35.17
CA PHE A 300 -3.59 0.42 34.06
C PHE A 300 -3.20 1.81 33.53
N ASN A 301 -2.41 1.81 32.47
CA ASN A 301 -2.04 2.97 31.66
C ASN A 301 -1.94 2.51 30.20
N ARG A 302 -2.97 2.78 29.39
CA ARG A 302 -3.10 2.32 28.00
C ARG A 302 -3.22 3.53 27.09
N THR A 303 -2.54 3.50 25.94
CA THR A 303 -2.57 4.57 24.94
C THR A 303 -2.75 3.96 23.57
N PHE A 304 -3.75 4.43 22.81
CA PHE A 304 -3.99 4.03 21.43
C PHE A 304 -4.16 5.26 20.54
N ARG A 305 -3.70 5.19 19.29
CA ARG A 305 -3.82 6.25 18.27
C ARG A 305 -4.64 5.74 17.10
N SER A 306 -5.36 6.63 16.43
CA SER A 306 -6.27 6.26 15.34
C SER A 306 -5.61 5.46 14.21
N ASN A 307 -4.35 5.77 13.85
CA ASN A 307 -3.61 5.15 12.75
C ASN A 307 -2.84 3.86 13.09
N ASN A 308 -2.64 3.52 14.36
CA ASN A 308 -1.82 2.35 14.74
C ASN A 308 -2.38 1.53 15.92
N SER A 309 -3.69 1.59 16.14
CA SER A 309 -4.36 1.00 17.31
C SER A 309 -4.43 -0.54 17.35
N ALA A 310 -3.93 -1.27 16.35
CA ALA A 310 -4.10 -2.73 16.22
C ALA A 310 -5.57 -3.23 16.39
N GLY A 311 -6.55 -2.38 16.02
CA GLY A 311 -7.98 -2.65 16.15
C GLY A 311 -8.63 -2.11 17.43
N HIS A 312 -7.87 -1.50 18.35
CA HIS A 312 -8.39 -0.86 19.57
C HIS A 312 -9.12 0.47 19.29
N MET A 313 -8.97 1.06 18.11
CA MET A 313 -9.72 2.23 17.68
C MET A 313 -10.31 1.98 16.29
N LEU A 314 -11.61 2.22 16.14
CA LEU A 314 -12.34 2.17 14.87
C LEU A 314 -12.70 3.59 14.45
N VAL A 315 -12.35 3.97 13.22
CA VAL A 315 -12.70 5.29 12.66
C VAL A 315 -13.76 5.09 11.58
N LEU A 316 -14.92 5.73 11.76
CA LEU A 316 -16.12 5.45 10.96
C LEU A 316 -16.77 6.74 10.46
N ARG A 317 -17.17 6.76 9.19
CA ARG A 317 -17.96 7.83 8.57
C ARG A 317 -19.46 7.54 8.65
N ASN A 318 -20.28 8.53 8.29
CA ASN A 318 -21.71 8.33 8.10
C ASN A 318 -21.99 7.16 7.14
N GLY A 319 -23.01 6.36 7.45
CA GLY A 319 -23.40 5.20 6.65
C GLY A 319 -22.53 3.94 6.82
N HIS A 320 -21.33 4.02 7.40
CA HIS A 320 -20.47 2.84 7.63
C HIS A 320 -21.22 1.75 8.42
N ARG A 321 -21.10 0.49 8.00
CA ARG A 321 -21.62 -0.66 8.75
C ARG A 321 -20.71 -0.95 9.93
N LEU A 322 -21.29 -1.26 11.09
CA LEU A 322 -20.54 -1.70 12.26
C LEU A 322 -20.02 -3.14 12.07
N PRO A 323 -18.82 -3.49 12.57
CA PRO A 323 -18.24 -4.83 12.47
C PRO A 323 -18.88 -5.82 13.47
N THR A 324 -20.18 -6.07 13.33
CA THR A 324 -20.99 -6.91 14.24
C THR A 324 -20.55 -8.37 14.33
N ALA A 325 -19.82 -8.88 13.33
CA ALA A 325 -19.26 -10.23 13.35
C ALA A 325 -18.04 -10.38 14.30
N LEU A 326 -17.35 -9.28 14.57
CA LEU A 326 -16.14 -9.22 15.39
C LEU A 326 -16.45 -8.96 16.88
N TYR A 327 -17.45 -8.10 17.16
CA TYR A 327 -17.71 -7.60 18.52
C TYR A 327 -19.19 -7.64 18.93
N ASP A 328 -19.47 -8.27 20.06
CA ASP A 328 -20.83 -8.57 20.54
C ASP A 328 -21.64 -7.31 20.92
N ALA A 329 -20.99 -6.22 21.33
CA ALA A 329 -21.67 -4.97 21.71
C ALA A 329 -22.46 -4.35 20.54
N PHE A 330 -21.95 -4.47 19.30
CA PHE A 330 -22.67 -4.02 18.11
C PHE A 330 -23.77 -5.00 17.67
N GLY A 331 -23.76 -6.23 18.17
CA GLY A 331 -24.80 -7.23 17.96
C GLY A 331 -26.02 -7.11 18.88
N ASN A 332 -25.92 -6.37 19.99
CA ASN A 332 -27.03 -6.13 20.92
C ASN A 332 -27.21 -4.63 21.22
N PRO A 333 -28.11 -3.92 20.51
CA PRO A 333 -28.33 -2.49 20.69
C PRO A 333 -28.68 -2.09 22.13
N THR A 334 -29.33 -2.97 22.89
CA THR A 334 -29.67 -2.74 24.30
C THR A 334 -28.44 -2.59 25.20
N SER A 335 -27.30 -3.16 24.80
CA SER A 335 -26.02 -3.11 25.50
C SER A 335 -25.14 -1.91 25.11
N LEU A 336 -25.55 -1.13 24.11
CA LEU A 336 -24.85 0.09 23.72
C LEU A 336 -25.16 1.22 24.70
N ALA A 337 -24.11 1.91 25.16
CA ALA A 337 -24.24 3.12 25.95
C ALA A 337 -25.14 4.16 25.25
N PRO A 338 -25.88 5.00 26.00
CA PRO A 338 -26.83 5.95 25.43
C PRO A 338 -26.22 6.87 24.36
N PHE A 339 -24.96 7.28 24.54
CA PHE A 339 -24.25 8.15 23.60
C PHE A 339 -23.92 7.48 22.26
N LEU A 340 -23.65 6.16 22.25
CA LEU A 340 -23.47 5.40 21.01
C LEU A 340 -24.80 5.14 20.30
N ARG A 341 -25.88 4.87 21.05
CA ARG A 341 -27.21 4.71 20.46
C ARG A 341 -27.72 5.97 19.76
N ALA A 342 -27.23 7.15 20.13
CA ALA A 342 -27.58 8.41 19.46
C ALA A 342 -26.98 8.53 18.04
N ILE A 343 -25.89 7.81 17.75
CA ILE A 343 -25.16 7.86 16.48
C ILE A 343 -25.16 6.52 15.71
N ILE A 344 -25.96 5.54 16.14
CA ILE A 344 -26.06 4.22 15.51
C ILE A 344 -27.54 3.91 15.24
N GLU A 345 -27.88 3.72 13.97
CA GLU A 345 -29.23 3.37 13.52
C GLU A 345 -29.14 2.17 12.57
N SER A 346 -29.95 1.13 12.80
CA SER A 346 -30.02 -0.08 11.96
C SER A 346 -28.66 -0.75 11.66
N GLY A 347 -27.72 -0.71 12.62
CA GLY A 347 -26.38 -1.29 12.48
C GLY A 347 -25.39 -0.47 11.65
N ARG A 348 -25.74 0.77 11.29
CA ARG A 348 -24.88 1.75 10.60
C ARG A 348 -24.66 2.98 11.48
N VAL A 349 -23.53 3.66 11.25
CA VAL A 349 -23.24 4.96 11.85
C VAL A 349 -24.12 6.03 11.19
N LYS A 350 -24.71 6.90 12.01
CA LYS A 350 -25.58 8.01 11.62
C LYS A 350 -25.00 9.31 12.18
N ILE A 351 -24.24 10.02 11.36
CA ILE A 351 -23.60 11.31 11.68
C ILE A 351 -23.68 12.26 10.47
N HIS A 352 -23.19 13.49 10.59
CA HIS A 352 -23.11 14.41 9.46
C HIS A 352 -22.14 13.86 8.38
N SER A 353 -22.30 14.24 7.10
CA SER A 353 -21.38 13.83 6.03
C SER A 353 -19.94 14.25 6.34
N HIS A 354 -19.77 15.52 6.74
CA HIS A 354 -18.48 16.10 7.11
C HIS A 354 -18.06 15.73 8.56
N ALA A 355 -18.25 14.48 8.97
CA ALA A 355 -17.87 14.02 10.31
C ALA A 355 -17.40 12.56 10.32
N VAL A 356 -16.51 12.26 11.27
CA VAL A 356 -16.12 10.91 11.67
C VAL A 356 -16.44 10.66 13.13
N VAL A 357 -16.52 9.39 13.49
CA VAL A 357 -16.51 8.92 14.88
C VAL A 357 -15.34 7.96 15.09
N PHE A 358 -14.56 8.24 16.13
CA PHE A 358 -13.56 7.35 16.70
C PHE A 358 -14.21 6.58 17.85
N LEU A 359 -14.30 5.26 17.73
CA LEU A 359 -14.74 4.35 18.79
C LEU A 359 -13.53 3.64 19.36
N THR A 360 -13.26 3.80 20.65
CA THR A 360 -12.06 3.27 21.31
C THR A 360 -12.41 2.19 22.33
N GLU A 361 -11.53 1.19 22.42
CA GLU A 361 -11.50 0.11 23.41
C GLU A 361 -10.12 0.13 24.09
N LEU A 362 -10.07 0.45 25.39
CA LEU A 362 -8.82 0.56 26.16
C LEU A 362 -8.42 -0.76 26.83
N ASP A 363 -9.38 -1.66 27.05
CA ASP A 363 -9.13 -3.04 27.46
C ASP A 363 -8.65 -3.92 26.28
N ALA A 364 -8.19 -5.14 26.58
CA ALA A 364 -7.70 -6.07 25.57
C ALA A 364 -8.81 -6.61 24.65
N LEU A 365 -8.48 -6.81 23.37
CA LEU A 365 -9.43 -7.23 22.34
C LEU A 365 -9.79 -8.72 22.45
N TRP A 366 -11.00 -9.01 22.93
CA TRP A 366 -11.56 -10.36 22.91
C TRP A 366 -13.04 -10.34 22.52
N LYS A 367 -13.43 -11.30 21.69
CA LYS A 367 -14.83 -11.50 21.29
C LYS A 367 -15.71 -11.74 22.52
N GLY A 368 -16.71 -10.88 22.71
CA GLY A 368 -17.62 -10.89 23.86
C GLY A 368 -17.21 -10.03 25.06
N SER A 369 -15.99 -9.50 25.11
CA SER A 369 -15.57 -8.55 26.16
C SER A 369 -15.45 -7.11 25.65
N SER A 370 -14.93 -6.92 24.44
CA SER A 370 -14.73 -5.61 23.82
C SER A 370 -16.05 -4.99 23.36
N LYS A 371 -16.24 -3.72 23.69
CA LYS A 371 -17.50 -2.99 23.52
C LYS A 371 -17.37 -1.68 22.75
N PHE A 372 -16.16 -1.12 22.65
CA PHE A 372 -15.85 0.14 21.96
C PHE A 372 -16.66 1.33 22.49
N GLN A 373 -16.89 1.35 23.81
CA GLN A 373 -17.62 2.42 24.54
C GLN A 373 -16.73 3.09 25.58
N ASP A 374 -15.47 2.67 25.67
CA ASP A 374 -14.50 3.20 26.60
C ASP A 374 -14.30 4.69 26.36
N VAL A 375 -14.16 5.08 25.09
CA VAL A 375 -14.28 6.47 24.64
C VAL A 375 -14.89 6.51 23.24
N ALA A 376 -15.89 7.36 23.04
CA ALA A 376 -16.45 7.68 21.74
C ALA A 376 -16.28 9.18 21.46
N ILE A 377 -15.61 9.51 20.36
CA ILE A 377 -15.25 10.88 19.98
C ILE A 377 -15.79 11.12 18.58
N ARG A 378 -16.46 12.25 18.36
CA ARG A 378 -16.87 12.73 17.04
C ARG A 378 -15.97 13.89 16.65
N ALA A 379 -15.35 13.82 15.47
CA ALA A 379 -14.75 15.00 14.84
C ALA A 379 -15.67 15.44 13.70
N ALA A 380 -16.08 16.71 13.70
CA ALA A 380 -16.88 17.33 12.65
C ALA A 380 -16.09 18.47 12.00
N PHE A 381 -16.01 18.46 10.67
CA PHE A 381 -15.20 19.37 9.89
C PHE A 381 -16.07 20.42 9.21
N ALA A 382 -15.77 21.70 9.46
CA ALA A 382 -16.43 22.83 8.83
C ALA A 382 -15.46 23.51 7.87
N VAL A 383 -15.75 23.45 6.56
CA VAL A 383 -14.99 24.18 5.53
C VAL A 383 -15.09 25.68 5.78
N ARG A 384 -13.94 26.37 5.83
CA ARG A 384 -13.92 27.83 5.97
C ARG A 384 -14.45 28.50 4.70
N PRO A 385 -15.41 29.45 4.78
CA PRO A 385 -15.91 30.16 3.60
C PRO A 385 -14.76 30.82 2.83
N GLY A 386 -14.66 30.52 1.53
CA GLY A 386 -13.57 31.02 0.68
C GLY A 386 -12.24 30.28 0.80
N SER A 387 -12.19 29.07 1.38
CA SER A 387 -11.01 28.18 1.34
C SER A 387 -10.98 27.23 0.14
N CYS A 388 -12.11 27.05 -0.56
CA CYS A 388 -12.22 26.15 -1.71
C CYS A 388 -12.27 26.91 -3.04
N ALA A 389 -11.33 26.59 -3.93
CA ALA A 389 -11.27 27.09 -5.29
C ALA A 389 -12.01 26.17 -6.25
N GLN A 390 -13.11 26.66 -6.84
CA GLN A 390 -13.86 25.88 -7.82
C GLN A 390 -13.03 25.66 -9.08
N SER A 391 -13.24 24.52 -9.76
CA SER A 391 -12.46 24.14 -10.94
C SER A 391 -12.55 25.13 -12.11
N MET A 392 -13.61 25.96 -12.15
CA MET A 392 -13.88 26.92 -13.23
C MET A 392 -13.50 28.37 -12.91
N ASP A 393 -13.24 28.71 -11.65
CA ASP A 393 -12.92 30.08 -11.20
C ASP A 393 -11.42 30.40 -11.31
N PRO A 394 -11.00 31.66 -11.54
CA PRO A 394 -9.65 32.13 -11.30
C PRO A 394 -9.20 31.86 -9.85
N LYS A 395 -7.96 31.39 -9.74
CA LYS A 395 -7.35 30.93 -8.49
C LYS A 395 -5.83 31.08 -8.56
N VAL A 396 -5.20 31.09 -7.41
CA VAL A 396 -3.75 31.23 -7.25
C VAL A 396 -3.24 30.19 -6.26
N LYS A 397 -2.00 29.74 -6.37
CA LYS A 397 -1.31 28.97 -5.34
C LYS A 397 0.09 29.52 -5.12
N ILE A 398 0.68 29.23 -3.96
CA ILE A 398 2.02 29.65 -3.59
C ILE A 398 2.86 28.40 -3.33
N VAL A 399 4.06 28.39 -3.91
CA VAL A 399 5.07 27.32 -3.79
C VAL A 399 6.35 27.96 -3.26
N PHE A 400 7.07 27.30 -2.36
CA PHE A 400 8.25 27.86 -1.70
C PHE A 400 9.52 27.18 -2.23
N ASP A 401 10.24 27.87 -3.12
CA ASP A 401 11.48 27.39 -3.72
C ASP A 401 12.65 27.43 -2.69
N ARG A 402 12.62 28.37 -1.71
CA ARG A 402 13.56 28.47 -0.56
C ARG A 402 12.90 29.14 0.65
N ILE A 403 13.18 28.63 1.85
CA ILE A 403 12.90 29.30 3.13
C ILE A 403 14.12 29.14 4.05
N GLU A 404 14.64 30.24 4.60
CA GLU A 404 15.66 30.21 5.66
C GLU A 404 15.33 31.19 6.78
N ASN A 405 15.26 30.67 8.01
CA ASN A 405 15.08 31.45 9.22
C ASN A 405 16.43 31.63 9.94
N GLN A 406 16.82 32.87 10.20
CA GLN A 406 17.99 33.19 11.01
C GLN A 406 17.54 33.83 12.33
N GLY A 407 18.00 33.28 13.46
CA GLY A 407 17.72 33.83 14.78
C GLY A 407 16.24 33.78 15.18
N ALA A 408 15.57 34.93 15.16
CA ALA A 408 14.17 35.10 15.57
C ALA A 408 13.14 35.00 14.43
N GLY A 409 13.54 34.63 13.21
CA GLY A 409 12.60 34.29 12.12
C GLY A 409 11.83 33.00 12.40
N ASP A 410 10.56 32.95 12.00
CA ASP A 410 9.64 31.83 12.18
C ASP A 410 8.80 31.44 10.95
N MET A 411 9.09 32.03 9.77
CA MET A 411 8.53 31.71 8.45
C MET A 411 8.38 30.20 8.18
N LYS A 412 7.27 29.82 7.55
CA LYS A 412 6.93 28.45 7.13
C LYS A 412 6.33 28.46 5.73
N ALA A 413 6.37 27.31 5.05
CA ALA A 413 5.79 27.10 3.71
C ALA A 413 4.25 27.07 3.75
N ARG A 414 3.64 28.23 4.05
CA ARG A 414 2.21 28.43 4.27
C ARG A 414 1.80 29.86 3.90
N ALA A 415 0.52 30.03 3.54
CA ALA A 415 -0.06 31.33 3.22
C ALA A 415 -1.28 31.64 4.11
N TYR A 416 -1.42 32.88 4.54
CA TYR A 416 -2.48 33.36 5.44
C TYR A 416 -3.32 34.43 4.73
N ILE A 417 -4.57 34.09 4.39
CA ILE A 417 -5.39 34.88 3.48
C ILE A 417 -6.44 35.69 4.24
N GLY A 418 -6.46 37.00 3.99
CA GLY A 418 -7.49 37.95 4.45
C GLY A 418 -7.47 38.25 5.96
N PRO A 419 -8.47 39.00 6.46
CA PRO A 419 -8.48 39.52 7.83
C PRO A 419 -8.81 38.46 8.90
N GLN A 420 -8.94 37.20 8.49
CA GLN A 420 -9.16 36.04 9.35
C GLN A 420 -7.96 35.08 9.32
N GLY A 421 -6.90 35.41 8.58
CA GLY A 421 -5.71 34.58 8.42
C GLY A 421 -6.03 33.15 8.00
N ILE A 422 -6.91 32.96 7.00
CA ILE A 422 -7.30 31.62 6.55
C ILE A 422 -6.05 30.92 6.03
N LEU A 423 -5.69 29.80 6.64
CA LEU A 423 -4.44 29.12 6.37
C LEU A 423 -4.56 28.22 5.15
N PHE A 424 -3.63 28.37 4.20
CA PHE A 424 -3.46 27.50 3.05
C PHE A 424 -2.10 26.80 3.17
N ALA A 425 -2.08 25.50 2.89
CA ALA A 425 -0.83 24.75 2.75
C ALA A 425 -0.06 25.21 1.49
N GLU A 426 1.21 24.86 1.43
CA GLU A 426 1.95 24.87 0.18
C GLU A 426 1.18 24.15 -0.93
N ASP A 427 1.26 24.66 -2.16
CA ASP A 427 0.57 24.16 -3.35
C ASP A 427 -0.98 24.18 -3.32
N GLN A 428 -1.62 24.52 -2.19
CA GLN A 428 -3.09 24.60 -2.09
C GLN A 428 -3.65 25.77 -2.92
N TRP A 429 -4.69 25.50 -3.71
CA TRP A 429 -5.37 26.53 -4.51
C TRP A 429 -6.22 27.48 -3.66
N ILE A 430 -5.85 28.76 -3.67
CA ILE A 430 -6.55 29.91 -3.09
C ILE A 430 -7.53 30.48 -4.13
N PRO A 431 -8.85 30.59 -3.84
CA PRO A 431 -9.80 31.21 -4.77
C PRO A 431 -9.57 32.73 -4.88
N LEU A 432 -9.50 33.22 -6.11
CA LEU A 432 -9.62 34.64 -6.46
C LEU A 432 -11.07 35.02 -6.81
N SER A 433 -11.89 34.05 -7.23
CA SER A 433 -13.35 34.13 -7.18
C SER A 433 -13.96 32.82 -6.69
N VAL A 434 -15.23 32.89 -6.27
CA VAL A 434 -16.06 31.71 -5.98
C VAL A 434 -17.41 31.91 -6.67
N ALA A 435 -17.82 30.92 -7.48
CA ALA A 435 -19.02 30.97 -8.31
C ALA A 435 -19.08 32.24 -9.20
N GLY A 436 -17.93 32.66 -9.76
CA GLY A 436 -17.79 33.86 -10.59
C GLY A 436 -17.79 35.20 -9.83
N VAL A 437 -17.90 35.21 -8.49
CA VAL A 437 -17.83 36.43 -7.67
C VAL A 437 -16.40 36.61 -7.17
N THR A 438 -15.74 37.72 -7.56
CA THR A 438 -14.38 38.04 -7.11
C THR A 438 -14.32 38.20 -5.59
N MET A 439 -13.37 37.50 -4.97
CA MET A 439 -13.07 37.61 -3.56
C MET A 439 -12.38 38.94 -3.27
N VAL A 440 -12.87 39.67 -2.26
CA VAL A 440 -12.27 40.91 -1.78
C VAL A 440 -12.19 40.83 -0.26
N ASP A 441 -10.95 40.82 0.24
CA ASP A 441 -10.62 40.90 1.65
C ASP A 441 -10.60 42.38 2.07
N SER A 442 -10.88 42.68 3.36
CA SER A 442 -10.86 44.06 3.86
C SER A 442 -9.49 44.48 4.41
N ASP A 443 -8.63 43.51 4.72
CA ASP A 443 -7.30 43.64 5.30
C ASP A 443 -6.59 42.26 5.23
N LEU A 444 -5.35 42.16 5.72
CA LEU A 444 -4.67 40.90 6.02
C LEU A 444 -4.31 40.77 7.51
N VAL A 445 -3.79 39.62 7.92
CA VAL A 445 -3.08 39.48 9.20
C VAL A 445 -1.59 39.54 8.88
N GLU A 446 -0.91 40.59 9.35
CA GLU A 446 0.47 40.93 8.99
C GLU A 446 1.47 40.00 9.66
N ASP A 447 1.50 39.95 11.00
CA ASP A 447 2.32 39.05 11.82
C ASP A 447 1.78 37.61 11.75
N VAL A 448 2.36 36.80 10.85
CA VAL A 448 2.07 35.38 10.64
C VAL A 448 3.33 34.60 10.26
N PRO A 449 3.49 33.33 10.69
CA PRO A 449 4.62 32.49 10.31
C PRO A 449 4.41 31.88 8.90
N GLY A 450 4.44 32.73 7.89
CA GLY A 450 4.07 32.44 6.49
C GLY A 450 3.96 33.72 5.66
N LEU A 451 3.52 33.61 4.40
CA LEU A 451 3.18 34.80 3.61
C LEU A 451 1.76 35.28 3.93
N ALA A 452 1.61 36.56 4.27
CA ALA A 452 0.33 37.23 4.43
C ALA A 452 -0.22 37.67 3.06
N VAL A 453 -1.50 37.42 2.80
CA VAL A 453 -2.12 37.64 1.48
C VAL A 453 -3.46 38.36 1.60
N GLU A 454 -3.64 39.44 0.85
CA GLU A 454 -4.90 40.19 0.74
C GLU A 454 -5.39 40.17 -0.72
N ARG A 455 -6.60 39.67 -0.95
CA ARG A 455 -7.26 39.75 -2.27
C ARG A 455 -8.01 41.07 -2.38
N ARG A 456 -7.66 41.86 -3.38
CA ARG A 456 -8.38 43.08 -3.78
C ARG A 456 -9.00 42.86 -5.16
N SER A 457 -9.88 43.76 -5.60
CA SER A 457 -10.50 43.69 -6.93
C SER A 457 -9.43 43.80 -8.03
N GLY A 458 -9.07 42.67 -8.65
CA GLY A 458 -8.03 42.60 -9.70
C GLY A 458 -6.59 42.73 -9.21
N VAL A 459 -6.34 42.69 -7.90
CA VAL A 459 -4.98 42.80 -7.32
C VAL A 459 -4.82 41.79 -6.19
N LEU A 460 -3.68 41.12 -6.12
CA LEU A 460 -3.27 40.26 -5.01
C LEU A 460 -2.08 40.91 -4.32
N ARG A 461 -2.24 41.33 -3.06
CA ARG A 461 -1.13 41.79 -2.21
C ARG A 461 -0.53 40.56 -1.53
N VAL A 462 0.78 40.38 -1.65
CA VAL A 462 1.54 39.33 -0.97
C VAL A 462 2.62 40.02 -0.14
N LEU A 463 2.69 39.70 1.15
CA LEU A 463 3.53 40.37 2.14
C LEU A 463 4.30 39.32 2.98
N LEU A 464 5.59 39.57 3.19
CA LEU A 464 6.41 38.93 4.22
C LEU A 464 6.61 39.94 5.36
N HIS A 465 6.27 39.55 6.59
CA HIS A 465 6.39 40.45 7.74
C HIS A 465 7.85 40.55 8.21
N GLY A 466 8.37 41.76 8.27
CA GLY A 466 9.68 42.04 8.82
C GLY A 466 9.56 42.98 10.01
N SER A 467 9.64 42.45 11.22
CA SER A 467 9.73 43.22 12.45
C SER A 467 10.63 42.57 13.49
N HIS A 468 11.62 41.79 13.03
CA HIS A 468 12.60 41.20 13.93
C HIS A 468 13.58 42.27 14.43
N ILE A 469 14.08 42.09 15.66
CA ILE A 469 15.06 43.01 16.24
C ILE A 469 16.41 42.76 15.56
N PHE A 470 16.82 43.61 14.60
CA PHE A 470 18.15 43.50 13.97
C PHE A 470 19.28 43.65 15.01
N PRO A 471 20.36 42.84 14.94
CA PRO A 471 20.70 41.84 13.92
C PRO A 471 20.25 40.41 14.26
N SER A 472 19.23 40.24 15.10
CA SER A 472 18.86 38.94 15.70
C SER A 472 17.73 38.17 15.01
N GLY A 473 17.12 38.71 13.94
CA GLY A 473 16.22 37.95 13.08
C GLY A 473 16.26 38.41 11.63
N LYS A 474 16.12 37.44 10.72
CA LYS A 474 15.98 37.62 9.27
C LYS A 474 15.28 36.39 8.69
N GLU A 475 14.45 36.62 7.70
CA GLU A 475 13.80 35.57 6.90
C GLU A 475 14.22 35.74 5.44
N ILE A 476 14.56 34.63 4.78
CA ILE A 476 14.83 34.60 3.34
C ILE A 476 13.78 33.71 2.71
N VAL A 477 13.02 34.27 1.76
CA VAL A 477 11.95 33.54 1.08
C VAL A 477 12.11 33.73 -0.43
N ASP A 478 12.22 32.62 -1.14
CA ASP A 478 12.02 32.57 -2.60
C ASP A 478 10.72 31.81 -2.84
N ALA A 479 9.65 32.51 -3.24
CA ALA A 479 8.31 31.96 -3.39
C ALA A 479 7.72 32.24 -4.78
N ARG A 480 7.05 31.23 -5.35
CA ARG A 480 6.40 31.33 -6.66
C ARG A 480 4.89 31.42 -6.50
N VAL A 481 4.33 32.55 -6.92
CA VAL A 481 2.88 32.79 -6.97
C VAL A 481 2.39 32.38 -8.36
N ILE A 482 1.57 31.34 -8.44
CA ILE A 482 1.14 30.70 -9.69
C ILE A 482 -0.38 30.85 -9.86
N PHE A 483 -0.81 31.43 -10.98
CA PHE A 483 -2.20 31.70 -11.32
C PHE A 483 -2.76 30.65 -12.29
N ASP A 484 -3.98 30.19 -12.03
CA ASP A 484 -4.81 29.46 -13.00
C ASP A 484 -6.06 30.28 -13.34
N ARG A 485 -6.43 30.27 -14.63
CA ARG A 485 -7.53 31.07 -15.23
C ARG A 485 -7.45 32.58 -14.97
N ALA A 486 -6.30 33.07 -14.56
CA ALA A 486 -5.95 34.49 -14.43
C ALA A 486 -4.59 34.74 -15.10
N GLN A 487 -4.35 35.97 -15.52
CA GLN A 487 -3.07 36.44 -16.08
C GLN A 487 -2.60 37.69 -15.36
N ILE A 488 -1.31 37.75 -15.06
CA ILE A 488 -0.62 38.88 -14.44
C ILE A 488 -0.52 40.01 -15.48
N SER A 489 -1.04 41.20 -15.17
CA SER A 489 -0.96 42.37 -16.04
C SER A 489 0.18 43.31 -15.68
N SER A 490 0.50 43.44 -14.39
CA SER A 490 1.57 44.28 -13.85
C SER A 490 1.87 43.87 -12.41
N ILE A 491 3.05 44.22 -11.92
CA ILE A 491 3.40 44.11 -10.50
C ILE A 491 3.95 45.45 -10.04
N GLU A 492 3.56 45.86 -8.84
CA GLU A 492 3.98 47.11 -8.22
C GLU A 492 4.55 46.80 -6.82
N ALA A 493 5.54 47.59 -6.39
CA ALA A 493 5.96 47.61 -4.99
C ALA A 493 4.83 48.14 -4.10
N ASP A 494 4.69 47.62 -2.89
CA ASP A 494 3.97 48.37 -1.85
C ASP A 494 4.82 49.54 -1.32
N VAL A 495 4.30 50.30 -0.36
CA VAL A 495 4.87 51.59 0.07
C VAL A 495 5.15 51.66 1.57
N GLY A 496 6.12 52.52 1.93
CA GLY A 496 6.41 52.86 3.33
C GLY A 496 7.27 51.80 4.01
N GLN A 497 6.73 51.13 5.03
CA GLN A 497 7.41 50.03 5.73
C GLN A 497 7.19 48.66 5.07
N ASN A 498 6.31 48.58 4.06
CA ASN A 498 6.04 47.37 3.29
C ASN A 498 6.78 47.33 1.94
N ALA A 499 7.74 48.24 1.73
CA ALA A 499 8.32 48.51 0.43
C ALA A 499 9.62 47.69 0.24
N PRO A 500 9.59 46.58 -0.53
CA PRO A 500 10.75 45.73 -0.75
C PRO A 500 11.88 46.45 -1.50
N GLU A 501 13.09 45.96 -1.31
CA GLU A 501 14.32 46.67 -1.60
C GLU A 501 14.90 46.27 -2.97
N ASN A 502 14.85 47.23 -3.91
CA ASN A 502 15.43 47.17 -5.27
C ASN A 502 14.80 46.21 -6.31
N LEU A 503 13.86 45.32 -5.95
CA LEU A 503 12.85 44.56 -6.74
C LEU A 503 13.10 44.06 -8.19
N THR A 504 13.78 44.81 -9.07
CA THR A 504 13.99 44.49 -10.49
C THR A 504 15.38 44.97 -10.97
N ASP A 505 16.37 45.02 -10.09
CA ASP A 505 17.74 45.40 -10.45
C ASP A 505 18.60 44.21 -10.91
N GLY A 506 18.10 42.98 -10.70
CA GLY A 506 18.73 41.72 -11.06
C GLY A 506 19.76 41.22 -10.03
N ILE A 507 19.83 41.78 -8.83
CA ILE A 507 20.85 41.48 -7.81
C ILE A 507 20.27 40.62 -6.67
N VAL A 508 20.05 39.35 -6.96
CA VAL A 508 19.68 38.36 -5.95
C VAL A 508 20.85 38.11 -4.98
N ASN A 509 20.70 38.50 -3.72
CA ASN A 509 21.68 38.22 -2.65
C ASN A 509 21.01 38.05 -1.28
N ASP A 510 21.69 37.40 -0.33
CA ASP A 510 21.14 37.09 1.00
C ASP A 510 21.21 38.28 2.00
N GLY A 511 21.56 39.48 1.55
CA GLY A 511 21.40 40.73 2.30
C GLY A 511 19.98 41.32 2.14
N PRO A 512 19.64 42.39 2.90
CA PRO A 512 18.35 43.06 2.78
C PRO A 512 18.11 43.66 1.39
N ASP A 513 19.13 44.32 0.80
CA ASP A 513 19.10 44.89 -0.55
C ASP A 513 19.04 43.83 -1.69
N GLY A 514 18.45 42.66 -1.47
CA GLY A 514 18.51 41.51 -2.38
C GLY A 514 17.19 41.08 -2.99
N ASP A 515 16.13 41.86 -2.84
CA ASP A 515 14.80 41.46 -3.32
C ASP A 515 14.70 41.57 -4.84
N GLU A 516 14.09 40.57 -5.46
CA GLU A 516 13.94 40.51 -6.91
C GLU A 516 12.62 39.84 -7.29
N ILE A 517 12.00 40.29 -8.38
CA ILE A 517 10.84 39.63 -8.98
C ILE A 517 11.15 39.18 -10.41
N VAL A 518 10.77 37.95 -10.72
CA VAL A 518 10.82 37.43 -12.09
C VAL A 518 9.43 36.96 -12.52
N ILE A 519 8.81 37.71 -13.44
CA ILE A 519 7.55 37.30 -14.08
C ILE A 519 7.85 36.29 -15.18
N ALA A 520 7.18 35.14 -15.14
CA ALA A 520 7.29 34.13 -16.19
C ALA A 520 6.76 34.65 -17.54
N ALA A 521 7.37 34.18 -18.64
CA ALA A 521 7.06 34.65 -20.00
C ALA A 521 5.60 34.40 -20.44
N ASP A 522 4.87 33.51 -19.77
CA ASP A 522 3.44 33.22 -20.01
C ASP A 522 2.49 34.12 -19.20
N GLN A 523 3.03 34.98 -18.34
CA GLN A 523 2.31 35.84 -17.39
C GLN A 523 1.39 35.07 -16.42
N ARG A 524 1.71 33.81 -16.10
CA ARG A 524 0.95 32.98 -15.15
C ARG A 524 1.66 32.72 -13.84
N SER A 525 2.93 33.11 -13.70
CA SER A 525 3.60 33.08 -12.41
C SER A 525 4.59 34.22 -12.22
N VAL A 526 4.81 34.58 -10.97
CA VAL A 526 5.92 35.42 -10.52
C VAL A 526 6.72 34.65 -9.47
N LEU A 527 8.03 34.63 -9.63
CA LEU A 527 8.97 34.33 -8.55
C LEU A 527 9.20 35.63 -7.79
N PHE A 528 8.89 35.63 -6.49
CA PHE A 528 9.14 36.72 -5.56
C PHE A 528 10.23 36.28 -4.59
N GLN A 529 11.35 36.99 -4.62
CA GLN A 529 12.52 36.73 -3.79
C GLN A 529 12.65 37.89 -2.80
N THR A 530 12.59 37.63 -1.50
CA THR A 530 12.49 38.65 -0.44
C THR A 530 13.37 38.29 0.78
N ARG A 531 13.85 39.31 1.50
CA ARG A 531 14.83 39.20 2.61
C ARG A 531 14.47 40.05 3.84
N ALA A 532 13.22 39.96 4.27
CA ALA A 532 12.67 40.74 5.39
C ALA A 532 13.53 40.67 6.68
N THR A 533 13.66 41.83 7.34
CA THR A 533 14.37 41.98 8.62
C THR A 533 13.60 42.83 9.64
N VAL A 534 13.64 44.16 9.49
CA VAL A 534 12.99 45.16 10.39
C VAL A 534 11.86 45.92 9.69
N ALA A 535 11.78 45.81 8.37
CA ALA A 535 10.71 46.29 7.52
C ALA A 535 10.13 45.11 6.73
N ASP A 536 8.87 45.22 6.34
CA ASP A 536 8.11 44.22 5.62
C ASP A 536 8.33 44.34 4.11
N ASP A 537 8.24 43.20 3.42
CA ASP A 537 8.41 43.15 1.96
C ASP A 537 7.07 42.76 1.33
N ALA A 538 6.43 43.68 0.61
CA ALA A 538 5.17 43.41 -0.07
C ALA A 538 5.12 43.83 -1.54
N ILE A 539 4.48 42.98 -2.35
CA ILE A 539 4.21 43.21 -3.76
C ILE A 539 2.71 43.19 -4.06
N LEU A 540 2.30 44.02 -5.01
CA LEU A 540 0.93 44.13 -5.53
C LEU A 540 0.89 43.52 -6.94
N ILE A 541 0.39 42.29 -7.04
CA ILE A 541 0.25 41.56 -8.31
C ILE A 541 -1.10 41.89 -8.92
N HIS A 542 -1.12 42.73 -9.95
CA HIS A 542 -2.34 43.03 -10.71
C HIS A 542 -2.63 41.89 -11.68
N TRP A 543 -3.87 41.42 -11.69
CA TRP A 543 -4.29 40.28 -12.49
C TRP A 543 -5.66 40.53 -13.12
N ASN A 544 -5.88 39.91 -14.29
CA ASN A 544 -7.16 39.88 -14.96
C ASN A 544 -7.62 38.43 -15.13
N VAL A 545 -8.95 38.20 -15.16
CA VAL A 545 -9.50 36.90 -15.55
C VAL A 545 -9.00 36.60 -16.96
N ALA A 546 -8.39 35.44 -17.15
CA ALA A 546 -7.94 35.00 -18.47
C ALA A 546 -9.19 34.85 -19.35
N SER A 547 -9.32 35.69 -20.38
CA SER A 547 -10.48 35.67 -21.26
C SER A 547 -10.61 34.31 -21.92
N VAL A 548 -11.65 33.55 -21.54
CA VAL A 548 -12.01 32.25 -22.12
C VAL A 548 -12.51 32.46 -23.54
N THR A 549 -11.55 32.70 -24.43
CA THR A 549 -11.81 32.88 -25.85
C THR A 549 -12.03 31.51 -26.43
N SER A 550 -13.28 31.16 -26.71
CA SER A 550 -13.66 29.97 -27.46
C SER A 550 -13.21 30.12 -28.92
N SER A 551 -11.92 29.93 -29.14
CA SER A 551 -11.22 29.95 -30.42
C SER A 551 -10.04 28.97 -30.29
N ALA A 552 -9.98 27.82 -30.98
CA ALA A 552 -10.48 27.55 -32.31
C ALA A 552 -10.08 28.68 -33.29
N SER A 553 -8.86 28.54 -33.83
CA SER A 553 -8.28 29.30 -34.94
C SER A 553 -8.03 30.82 -34.78
N SER A 554 -6.72 31.12 -34.67
CA SER A 554 -5.96 32.11 -35.48
C SER A 554 -6.23 33.62 -35.41
N ALA A 555 -5.22 34.35 -34.93
CA ALA A 555 -4.47 35.38 -35.68
C ALA A 555 -3.11 35.62 -34.97
N ALA A 556 -2.02 36.07 -35.60
CA ALA A 556 -1.87 36.60 -36.95
C ALA A 556 -0.50 36.23 -37.57
N SER A 557 -0.49 35.93 -38.87
CA SER A 557 0.70 36.09 -39.71
C SER A 557 0.77 37.54 -40.21
N SER A 558 1.95 38.16 -40.17
CA SER A 558 2.20 39.37 -40.96
C SER A 558 3.65 39.43 -41.48
N ALA A 559 3.85 38.87 -42.66
CA ALA A 559 4.96 39.22 -43.56
C ALA A 559 4.51 38.99 -45.01
N THR A 560 4.49 40.05 -45.80
CA THR A 560 4.11 40.05 -47.23
C THR A 560 5.26 39.55 -48.11
N SER A 561 4.97 38.78 -49.17
CA SER A 561 5.16 39.24 -50.57
C SER A 561 4.99 38.15 -51.65
N SER A 562 4.09 38.39 -52.61
CA SER A 562 4.17 37.97 -54.05
C SER A 562 4.15 36.45 -54.38
N VAL A 563 3.73 35.94 -55.55
CA VAL A 563 3.39 36.51 -56.87
C VAL A 563 2.10 35.86 -57.43
N ALA A 564 1.44 36.54 -58.37
CA ALA A 564 0.16 36.25 -59.02
C ALA A 564 0.03 34.94 -59.85
N SER A 565 -1.22 34.71 -60.28
CA SER A 565 -1.75 33.99 -61.48
C SER A 565 -2.51 32.70 -61.13
N SER A 566 -3.71 32.34 -61.64
CA SER A 566 -4.84 32.94 -62.39
C SER A 566 -5.57 31.76 -63.07
N VAL A 567 -6.84 31.91 -63.52
CA VAL A 567 -7.63 30.93 -64.34
C VAL A 567 -8.25 29.80 -63.48
N SER A 568 -9.56 29.72 -63.17
CA SER A 568 -10.79 29.59 -63.99
C SER A 568 -10.83 28.28 -64.82
N SER A 569 -11.90 27.52 -64.99
CA SER A 569 -13.32 27.62 -64.62
C SER A 569 -14.03 26.29 -64.98
N GLU A 570 -15.35 26.22 -64.71
CA GLU A 570 -16.36 25.31 -65.30
C GLU A 570 -16.66 23.98 -64.58
N ALA A 571 -17.87 23.49 -64.86
CA ALA A 571 -18.66 22.59 -64.02
C ALA A 571 -18.94 21.23 -64.69
N GLY A 572 -19.26 20.24 -63.87
CA GLY A 572 -19.68 18.92 -64.34
C GLY A 572 -19.98 17.95 -63.20
N GLU A 573 -21.22 17.96 -62.70
CA GLU A 573 -21.87 16.77 -62.11
C GLU A 573 -22.51 15.93 -63.24
N PRO A 574 -22.90 14.66 -63.03
CA PRO A 574 -22.81 13.87 -61.80
C PRO A 574 -22.05 12.53 -61.96
N GLY A 575 -21.77 11.87 -60.83
CA GLY A 575 -21.34 10.47 -60.76
C GLY A 575 -21.27 10.03 -59.31
N GLU A 576 -22.10 9.06 -58.93
CA GLU A 576 -22.04 8.39 -57.63
C GLU A 576 -20.78 7.49 -57.57
N ASP A 577 -20.23 7.27 -56.37
CA ASP A 577 -19.68 6.00 -55.84
C ASP A 577 -18.52 6.21 -54.82
N ASP A 578 -18.70 5.57 -53.65
CA ASP A 578 -17.74 5.09 -52.67
C ASP A 578 -16.85 5.99 -51.76
N GLU A 579 -16.56 5.37 -50.61
CA GLU A 579 -15.91 5.88 -49.39
C GLU A 579 -14.37 5.97 -49.51
N GLY A 580 -13.72 6.86 -48.75
CA GLY A 580 -12.25 6.94 -48.78
C GLY A 580 -11.60 8.07 -47.98
N GLY A 581 -11.98 8.27 -46.72
CA GLY A 581 -11.30 9.23 -45.83
C GLY A 581 -9.91 8.73 -45.41
N SER A 582 -8.86 9.18 -46.10
CA SER A 582 -7.47 8.83 -45.79
C SER A 582 -6.97 9.52 -44.50
N GLU A 583 -7.04 8.83 -43.37
CA GLU A 583 -6.29 9.23 -42.17
C GLU A 583 -4.77 9.21 -42.44
N SER A 584 -4.06 10.21 -41.90
CA SER A 584 -2.59 10.25 -41.98
C SER A 584 -2.03 9.32 -40.90
N SER A 585 -1.69 8.10 -41.30
CA SER A 585 -1.13 7.09 -40.39
C SER A 585 0.28 7.46 -39.94
N VAL A 586 0.52 7.35 -38.64
CA VAL A 586 1.87 7.14 -38.09
C VAL A 586 2.40 5.84 -38.70
N PRO A 587 3.66 5.77 -39.20
CA PRO A 587 4.18 4.54 -39.77
C PRO A 587 4.24 3.45 -38.68
N ALA A 588 3.53 2.34 -38.92
CA ALA A 588 3.49 1.23 -37.97
C ALA A 588 4.89 0.67 -37.70
N ASP A 589 5.19 0.35 -36.44
CA ASP A 589 6.44 -0.31 -36.04
C ASP A 589 6.61 -1.61 -36.84
N ALA A 590 7.60 -1.63 -37.74
CA ALA A 590 7.86 -2.77 -38.62
C ALA A 590 8.13 -4.07 -37.83
N CYS A 591 8.57 -3.95 -36.57
CA CYS A 591 8.88 -5.04 -35.66
C CYS A 591 7.73 -5.44 -34.71
N ALA A 592 6.63 -4.69 -34.64
CA ALA A 592 5.43 -5.14 -33.95
C ALA A 592 4.80 -6.30 -34.74
N ALA A 593 4.46 -7.40 -34.06
CA ALA A 593 3.67 -8.46 -34.67
C ALA A 593 2.18 -8.17 -34.51
N ALA A 594 1.41 -8.45 -35.56
CA ALA A 594 -0.03 -8.24 -35.58
C ALA A 594 -0.76 -9.11 -34.55
N TYR A 595 -1.64 -8.50 -33.78
CA TYR A 595 -2.54 -9.17 -32.83
C TYR A 595 -3.91 -8.51 -32.83
N THR A 596 -4.93 -9.26 -32.42
CA THR A 596 -6.27 -8.74 -32.10
C THR A 596 -6.55 -8.92 -30.61
N VAL A 597 -7.60 -8.29 -30.10
CA VAL A 597 -8.16 -8.60 -28.79
C VAL A 597 -9.58 -9.07 -29.00
N ASP A 598 -9.96 -10.19 -28.38
CA ASP A 598 -11.31 -10.75 -28.49
C ASP A 598 -12.32 -10.05 -27.56
N ASP A 599 -13.59 -10.41 -27.69
CA ASP A 599 -14.70 -9.86 -26.88
C ASP A 599 -14.55 -10.13 -25.36
N GLN A 600 -13.58 -10.96 -24.97
CA GLN A 600 -13.27 -11.30 -23.58
C GLN A 600 -12.00 -10.58 -23.07
N GLY A 601 -11.43 -9.66 -23.86
CA GLY A 601 -10.24 -8.89 -23.48
C GLY A 601 -8.92 -9.66 -23.60
N ARG A 602 -8.91 -10.85 -24.24
CA ARG A 602 -7.70 -11.67 -24.42
C ARG A 602 -6.99 -11.34 -25.74
N VAL A 603 -5.68 -11.44 -25.73
CA VAL A 603 -4.85 -11.15 -26.91
C VAL A 603 -4.73 -12.38 -27.79
N VAL A 604 -5.10 -12.26 -29.07
CA VAL A 604 -4.98 -13.31 -30.07
C VAL A 604 -3.93 -12.92 -31.10
N LEU A 605 -2.89 -13.72 -31.26
CA LEU A 605 -1.84 -13.44 -32.26
C LEU A 605 -2.39 -13.64 -33.68
N ALA A 606 -2.21 -12.65 -34.56
CA ALA A 606 -2.62 -12.76 -35.96
C ALA A 606 -1.50 -13.33 -36.85
N GLU A 607 -0.23 -13.12 -36.49
CA GLU A 607 0.95 -13.73 -37.10
C GLU A 607 1.83 -14.43 -36.04
N GLN A 608 2.91 -15.10 -36.46
CA GLN A 608 3.86 -15.69 -35.52
C GLN A 608 4.62 -14.58 -34.79
N ALA A 609 4.91 -14.76 -33.49
CA ALA A 609 5.55 -13.70 -32.68
C ALA A 609 6.48 -14.25 -31.59
N ASP A 610 7.49 -13.46 -31.23
CA ASP A 610 8.20 -13.59 -29.97
C ASP A 610 7.42 -12.81 -28.88
N VAL A 611 7.08 -13.47 -27.77
CA VAL A 611 6.28 -12.91 -26.67
C VAL A 611 7.11 -12.85 -25.41
N ALA A 612 7.42 -11.65 -24.93
CA ALA A 612 8.21 -11.40 -23.74
C ALA A 612 7.37 -10.81 -22.59
N PHE A 613 7.38 -11.47 -21.43
CA PHE A 613 6.76 -11.00 -20.20
C PHE A 613 7.82 -10.32 -19.34
N THR A 614 7.66 -9.04 -19.03
CA THR A 614 8.57 -8.25 -18.18
C THR A 614 7.80 -7.69 -16.99
N VAL A 615 8.20 -8.06 -15.77
CA VAL A 615 7.58 -7.58 -14.53
C VAL A 615 8.09 -6.17 -14.23
N LEU A 616 7.18 -5.20 -14.11
CA LEU A 616 7.51 -3.84 -13.63
C LEU A 616 7.57 -3.79 -12.10
N GLY A 617 6.67 -4.51 -11.43
CA GLY A 617 6.62 -4.58 -9.97
C GLY A 617 5.44 -5.40 -9.45
N SER A 618 5.40 -5.57 -8.13
CA SER A 618 4.29 -6.24 -7.42
C SER A 618 4.25 -5.77 -5.97
N TYR A 619 3.11 -5.24 -5.55
CA TYR A 619 2.87 -4.76 -4.19
C TYR A 619 1.58 -5.38 -3.63
N ALA A 620 1.67 -6.64 -3.21
CA ALA A 620 0.56 -7.36 -2.57
C ALA A 620 0.79 -7.50 -1.06
N THR A 621 -0.25 -7.28 -0.26
CA THR A 621 -0.23 -7.38 1.22
C THR A 621 -1.43 -8.17 1.74
N TYR A 622 -1.31 -8.83 2.90
CA TYR A 622 -2.42 -9.57 3.53
C TYR A 622 -3.42 -8.63 4.23
N GLY A 623 -4.22 -7.91 3.44
CA GLY A 623 -5.08 -6.81 3.91
C GLY A 623 -4.31 -5.50 4.09
N ALA A 624 -5.03 -4.41 4.37
CA ALA A 624 -4.57 -3.02 4.16
C ALA A 624 -3.25 -2.60 4.82
N ASN A 625 -2.79 -3.31 5.87
CA ASN A 625 -1.48 -3.12 6.51
C ASN A 625 -0.85 -4.47 6.89
N GLY A 626 -1.12 -5.51 6.09
CA GLY A 626 -0.65 -6.87 6.34
C GLY A 626 0.76 -7.15 5.81
N PRO A 627 1.35 -8.28 6.21
CA PRO A 627 2.61 -8.76 5.63
C PRO A 627 2.50 -8.90 4.10
N MET A 628 3.61 -8.65 3.40
CA MET A 628 3.68 -8.79 1.95
C MET A 628 3.43 -10.24 1.50
N VAL A 629 2.68 -10.36 0.42
CA VAL A 629 2.30 -11.62 -0.21
C VAL A 629 3.26 -11.92 -1.36
N HIS A 630 3.73 -13.16 -1.47
CA HIS A 630 4.49 -13.60 -2.63
C HIS A 630 3.56 -13.81 -3.82
N VAL A 631 3.93 -13.31 -4.99
CA VAL A 631 3.13 -13.38 -6.22
C VAL A 631 3.89 -14.16 -7.27
N ARG A 632 3.22 -15.17 -7.84
CA ARG A 632 3.78 -16.05 -8.87
C ARG A 632 2.93 -15.93 -10.12
N LEU A 633 3.55 -15.95 -11.30
CA LEU A 633 2.83 -15.79 -12.56
C LEU A 633 2.83 -17.09 -13.37
N ASN A 634 1.73 -17.33 -14.08
CA ASN A 634 1.61 -18.35 -15.12
C ASN A 634 1.11 -17.68 -16.41
N THR A 635 1.54 -18.20 -17.56
CA THR A 635 0.99 -17.85 -18.88
C THR A 635 0.38 -19.07 -19.57
N SER A 636 -0.59 -18.82 -20.43
CA SER A 636 -1.15 -19.76 -21.40
C SER A 636 -1.11 -19.15 -22.79
N PHE A 637 -0.99 -20.00 -23.81
CA PHE A 637 -1.06 -19.62 -25.24
C PHE A 637 -2.26 -20.29 -25.96
N ASP A 638 -3.09 -21.02 -25.21
CA ASP A 638 -4.25 -21.78 -25.67
C ASP A 638 -5.53 -21.38 -24.92
N GLY A 639 -5.60 -20.10 -24.51
CA GLY A 639 -6.78 -19.49 -23.90
C GLY A 639 -7.05 -19.89 -22.45
N GLY A 640 -6.10 -20.57 -21.79
CA GLY A 640 -6.21 -21.07 -20.42
C GLY A 640 -6.34 -22.60 -20.30
N SER A 641 -6.17 -23.35 -21.40
CA SER A 641 -6.31 -24.82 -21.41
C SER A 641 -5.07 -25.51 -20.85
N THR A 642 -3.87 -24.99 -21.14
CA THR A 642 -2.60 -25.37 -20.52
C THR A 642 -1.87 -24.14 -19.98
N TRP A 643 -1.31 -24.26 -18.79
CA TRP A 643 -0.60 -23.20 -18.08
C TRP A 643 0.87 -23.53 -17.91
N ARG A 644 1.73 -22.53 -18.07
CA ARG A 644 3.17 -22.62 -17.88
C ARG A 644 3.60 -21.58 -16.85
N GLY A 645 4.35 -21.99 -15.83
CA GLY A 645 4.90 -21.07 -14.85
C GLY A 645 5.91 -20.13 -15.48
N LEU A 646 5.74 -18.83 -15.25
CA LEU A 646 6.77 -17.83 -15.55
C LEU A 646 7.82 -17.84 -14.44
N PHE A 647 9.06 -17.50 -14.80
CA PHE A 647 10.19 -17.33 -13.88
C PHE A 647 10.48 -18.57 -13.00
N ASN A 648 10.28 -19.78 -13.55
CA ASN A 648 10.34 -21.05 -12.79
C ASN A 648 9.33 -21.14 -11.62
N PHE A 649 8.24 -20.38 -11.68
CA PHE A 649 7.18 -20.31 -10.67
C PHE A 649 7.65 -19.85 -9.28
N ARG A 650 8.71 -19.03 -9.23
CA ARG A 650 9.16 -18.31 -8.02
C ARG A 650 8.37 -17.01 -7.81
N ASP A 651 8.61 -16.35 -6.67
CA ASP A 651 8.10 -14.99 -6.41
C ASP A 651 8.70 -13.99 -7.40
N ILE A 652 7.87 -13.14 -7.99
CA ILE A 652 8.28 -12.21 -9.04
C ILE A 652 8.99 -10.97 -8.48
N LEU A 653 9.96 -10.47 -9.24
CA LEU A 653 10.75 -9.28 -8.95
C LEU A 653 10.65 -8.28 -10.09
N ALA A 654 10.81 -6.99 -9.79
CA ALA A 654 10.90 -5.96 -10.82
C ALA A 654 12.12 -6.22 -11.72
N GLY A 655 11.93 -6.15 -13.04
CA GLY A 655 12.96 -6.46 -14.05
C GLY A 655 13.01 -7.93 -14.48
N ASP A 656 12.20 -8.82 -13.89
CA ASP A 656 12.11 -10.21 -14.35
C ASP A 656 11.54 -10.27 -15.79
N THR A 657 12.35 -10.71 -16.75
CA THR A 657 11.95 -10.90 -18.16
C THR A 657 12.05 -12.36 -18.58
N GLN A 658 10.99 -12.89 -19.20
CA GLN A 658 10.99 -14.22 -19.83
C GLN A 658 10.33 -14.15 -21.21
N THR A 659 11.03 -14.68 -22.21
CA THR A 659 10.62 -14.65 -23.63
C THR A 659 10.29 -16.04 -24.13
N PHE A 660 9.13 -16.18 -24.76
CA PHE A 660 8.75 -17.35 -25.54
C PHE A 660 8.94 -17.00 -27.02
N ARG A 661 9.80 -17.74 -27.72
CA ARG A 661 10.10 -17.50 -29.13
C ARG A 661 9.15 -18.26 -30.04
N ASP A 662 8.98 -17.74 -31.26
CA ASP A 662 8.29 -18.39 -32.37
C ASP A 662 6.84 -18.83 -32.05
N VAL A 663 6.13 -18.10 -31.18
CA VAL A 663 4.75 -18.42 -30.73
C VAL A 663 3.80 -18.39 -31.94
N PRO A 664 3.04 -19.47 -32.23
CA PRO A 664 2.24 -19.55 -33.45
C PRO A 664 1.12 -18.50 -33.56
N SER A 665 0.82 -18.09 -34.81
CA SER A 665 -0.43 -17.39 -35.15
C SER A 665 -1.65 -18.19 -34.66
N GLY A 666 -2.68 -17.48 -34.20
CA GLY A 666 -3.89 -18.03 -33.58
C GLY A 666 -3.75 -18.36 -32.09
N SER A 667 -2.55 -18.24 -31.49
CA SER A 667 -2.37 -18.42 -30.05
C SER A 667 -3.11 -17.34 -29.25
N ILE A 668 -3.75 -17.73 -28.15
CA ILE A 668 -4.49 -16.84 -27.25
C ILE A 668 -3.68 -16.68 -25.96
N ILE A 669 -3.13 -15.49 -25.75
CA ILE A 669 -2.30 -15.17 -24.59
C ILE A 669 -3.21 -14.87 -23.38
N SER A 670 -3.09 -15.69 -22.34
CA SER A 670 -3.76 -15.49 -21.04
C SER A 670 -2.73 -15.46 -19.91
N LEU A 671 -2.85 -14.47 -19.03
CA LEU A 671 -2.03 -14.34 -17.81
C LEU A 671 -2.83 -14.81 -16.58
N SER A 672 -2.11 -15.41 -15.62
CA SER A 672 -2.60 -15.79 -14.31
C SER A 672 -1.59 -15.41 -13.23
N ALA A 673 -2.07 -14.96 -12.07
CA ALA A 673 -1.27 -14.65 -10.91
C ALA A 673 -1.77 -15.43 -9.68
N GLU A 674 -0.89 -16.16 -9.00
CA GLU A 674 -1.14 -16.78 -7.68
C GLU A 674 -0.45 -15.94 -6.60
N GLY A 675 -1.26 -15.22 -5.81
CA GLY A 675 -0.84 -14.63 -4.55
C GLY A 675 -0.90 -15.66 -3.44
N ARG A 676 0.23 -15.90 -2.77
CA ARG A 676 0.32 -16.89 -1.69
C ARG A 676 1.10 -16.40 -0.50
N TYR A 677 0.49 -16.50 0.66
CA TYR A 677 1.11 -16.19 1.94
C TYR A 677 0.65 -17.22 2.98
N SER A 678 1.54 -18.19 3.24
CA SER A 678 1.26 -19.38 4.07
C SER A 678 -0.02 -20.12 3.64
N TRP A 679 -0.73 -20.73 4.60
CA TRP A 679 -2.08 -21.29 4.44
C TRP A 679 -3.18 -20.22 4.56
N LEU A 680 -2.85 -19.05 5.13
CA LEU A 680 -3.79 -17.97 5.45
C LEU A 680 -4.24 -17.17 4.22
N PHE A 681 -3.44 -17.18 3.16
CA PHE A 681 -3.75 -16.51 1.91
C PHE A 681 -3.36 -17.38 0.71
N LYS A 682 -4.36 -17.74 -0.09
CA LYS A 682 -4.17 -18.20 -1.45
C LYS A 682 -5.24 -17.55 -2.33
N LYS A 683 -4.82 -16.69 -3.25
CA LYS A 683 -5.69 -16.05 -4.25
C LYS A 683 -5.11 -16.29 -5.63
N VAL A 684 -5.98 -16.53 -6.60
CA VAL A 684 -5.59 -16.66 -8.00
C VAL A 684 -6.45 -15.69 -8.80
N ALA A 685 -5.81 -14.86 -9.62
CA ALA A 685 -6.46 -14.01 -10.60
C ALA A 685 -6.09 -14.51 -11.99
N ASN A 686 -7.09 -14.84 -12.83
CA ASN A 686 -6.88 -15.30 -14.19
C ASN A 686 -7.60 -14.37 -15.17
N LEU A 687 -7.00 -14.14 -16.34
CA LEU A 687 -7.67 -13.43 -17.45
C LEU A 687 -8.87 -14.21 -18.03
N SER A 688 -8.97 -15.52 -17.77
CA SER A 688 -10.05 -16.38 -18.24
C SER A 688 -11.27 -16.42 -17.33
N ASP A 689 -11.17 -15.92 -16.10
CA ASP A 689 -12.32 -15.79 -15.21
C ASP A 689 -13.14 -14.55 -15.63
N HIS A 690 -14.47 -14.60 -15.52
CA HIS A 690 -15.36 -13.45 -15.79
C HIS A 690 -15.21 -12.29 -14.78
N GLY A 691 -14.09 -12.19 -14.06
CA GLY A 691 -13.84 -11.19 -13.03
C GLY A 691 -12.83 -10.16 -13.49
N ASP A 692 -13.08 -8.89 -13.18
CA ASP A 692 -12.26 -7.73 -13.53
C ASP A 692 -10.84 -7.69 -12.94
N ARG A 693 -10.29 -8.82 -12.49
CA ARG A 693 -9.05 -8.97 -11.71
C ARG A 693 -7.76 -8.85 -12.51
N VAL A 694 -7.83 -9.08 -13.81
CA VAL A 694 -6.69 -8.89 -14.72
C VAL A 694 -7.16 -7.95 -15.82
N LYS A 695 -6.47 -6.82 -15.99
CA LYS A 695 -6.79 -5.81 -17.02
C LYS A 695 -5.64 -5.72 -18.00
N LEU A 696 -5.90 -6.01 -19.28
CA LEU A 696 -4.96 -5.77 -20.37
C LEU A 696 -5.26 -4.43 -21.02
N LEU A 697 -4.24 -3.58 -21.13
CA LEU A 697 -4.35 -2.20 -21.57
C LEU A 697 -3.32 -1.94 -22.69
N ARG A 698 -3.78 -1.35 -23.79
CA ARG A 698 -2.97 -1.05 -24.98
C ARG A 698 -2.28 0.33 -24.88
N PRO A 699 -1.25 0.61 -25.71
CA PRO A 699 -0.67 1.95 -25.79
C PRO A 699 -1.75 3.00 -26.08
N GLY A 700 -1.73 4.12 -25.37
CA GLY A 700 -2.74 5.18 -25.54
C GLY A 700 -4.12 4.88 -24.94
N SER A 701 -4.31 3.74 -24.24
CA SER A 701 -5.57 3.50 -23.52
C SER A 701 -5.75 4.51 -22.40
N ALA A 702 -6.96 5.02 -22.24
CA ALA A 702 -7.37 5.68 -21.01
C ALA A 702 -7.32 4.68 -19.84
N LEU A 703 -7.04 5.17 -18.65
CA LEU A 703 -7.08 4.34 -17.44
C LEU A 703 -8.49 3.80 -17.20
N PRO A 704 -8.65 2.53 -16.81
CA PRO A 704 -9.94 2.02 -16.39
C PRO A 704 -10.38 2.76 -15.12
N GLY A 705 -11.68 3.09 -15.01
CA GLY A 705 -12.25 3.91 -13.94
C GLY A 705 -12.31 3.23 -12.57
N ILE A 706 -11.16 2.82 -12.07
CA ILE A 706 -10.93 2.12 -10.80
C ILE A 706 -10.19 3.10 -9.90
N GLY A 707 -10.73 3.40 -8.71
CA GLY A 707 -10.45 4.64 -7.97
C GLY A 707 -8.97 4.99 -7.77
N LEU A 708 -8.13 4.01 -7.44
CA LEU A 708 -6.72 4.23 -7.16
C LEU A 708 -5.84 4.43 -8.40
N LEU A 709 -6.26 3.98 -9.59
CA LEU A 709 -5.51 4.22 -10.83
C LEU A 709 -5.59 5.69 -11.29
N MET A 710 -6.63 6.42 -10.86
CA MET A 710 -6.85 7.82 -11.25
C MET A 710 -6.09 8.84 -10.38
N THR A 711 -5.43 8.41 -9.30
CA THR A 711 -4.60 9.26 -8.42
C THR A 711 -3.11 8.86 -8.51
N PRO A 712 -2.32 9.38 -9.48
CA PRO A 712 -0.94 8.95 -9.73
C PRO A 712 0.00 9.09 -8.53
N THR A 713 -0.30 9.97 -7.58
CA THR A 713 0.46 10.15 -6.32
C THR A 713 0.35 8.95 -5.38
N ARG A 714 -0.75 8.18 -5.44
CA ARG A 714 -0.96 6.95 -4.64
C ARG A 714 -0.40 5.70 -5.31
N LEU A 715 0.01 5.80 -6.58
CA LEU A 715 0.59 4.70 -7.32
C LEU A 715 2.07 4.52 -6.98
N ARG A 716 2.49 3.25 -6.88
CA ARG A 716 3.88 2.83 -6.77
C ARG A 716 4.65 3.30 -8.01
N PRO A 717 5.94 3.70 -7.88
CA PRO A 717 6.72 4.25 -9.00
C PRO A 717 6.67 3.40 -10.27
N PHE A 718 6.74 2.07 -10.14
CA PHE A 718 6.71 1.13 -11.26
C PHE A 718 5.47 1.21 -12.16
N LEU A 719 4.34 1.71 -11.65
CA LEU A 719 3.11 1.94 -12.41
C LEU A 719 2.87 3.43 -12.69
N ARG A 720 3.15 4.30 -11.72
CA ARG A 720 3.06 5.76 -11.85
C ARG A 720 3.86 6.28 -13.06
N ASP A 721 5.08 5.79 -13.22
CA ASP A 721 6.00 6.24 -14.28
C ASP A 721 5.58 5.75 -15.69
N ARG A 722 4.46 5.00 -15.78
CA ARG A 722 3.81 4.56 -17.03
C ARG A 722 2.53 5.33 -17.34
N ILE A 723 2.18 6.36 -16.56
CA ILE A 723 0.93 7.09 -16.67
C ILE A 723 1.22 8.58 -16.84
N SER A 724 0.63 9.20 -17.87
CA SER A 724 0.71 10.64 -18.10
C SER A 724 -0.62 11.15 -18.63
N ASN A 725 -1.15 12.22 -18.04
CA ASN A 725 -2.45 12.84 -18.40
C ASN A 725 -3.62 11.84 -18.44
N GLY A 726 -3.65 10.84 -17.55
CA GLY A 726 -4.68 9.80 -17.52
C GLY A 726 -4.57 8.74 -18.64
N ILE A 727 -3.46 8.73 -19.38
CA ILE A 727 -3.19 7.85 -20.52
C ILE A 727 -1.93 7.03 -20.26
N ILE A 728 -1.99 5.74 -20.62
CA ILE A 728 -0.90 4.79 -20.39
C ILE A 728 0.17 4.93 -21.49
N GLN A 729 1.41 5.13 -21.06
CA GLN A 729 2.59 5.34 -21.88
C GLN A 729 3.34 4.00 -22.09
N LEU A 730 3.11 3.40 -23.26
CA LEU A 730 3.71 2.13 -23.70
C LEU A 730 4.26 2.31 -25.13
N GLY A 731 5.24 1.49 -25.52
CA GLY A 731 5.65 1.40 -26.92
C GLY A 731 4.63 0.60 -27.76
N ASP A 732 4.61 0.83 -29.08
CA ASP A 732 3.60 0.28 -30.01
C ASP A 732 3.47 -1.26 -30.00
N ARG A 733 4.53 -1.96 -29.58
CA ARG A 733 4.60 -3.43 -29.45
C ARG A 733 4.25 -3.97 -28.06
N GLN A 734 3.77 -3.15 -27.14
CA GLN A 734 3.61 -3.47 -25.72
C GLN A 734 2.14 -3.44 -25.26
N ILE A 735 1.81 -4.33 -24.33
CA ILE A 735 0.52 -4.39 -23.63
C ILE A 735 0.83 -4.42 -22.14
N LEU A 736 0.12 -3.60 -21.35
CA LEU A 736 0.25 -3.59 -19.90
C LEU A 736 -0.82 -4.48 -19.28
N ALA A 737 -0.40 -5.47 -18.51
CA ALA A 737 -1.26 -6.28 -17.66
C ALA A 737 -1.19 -5.76 -16.22
N LEU A 738 -2.34 -5.33 -15.70
CA LEU A 738 -2.54 -5.01 -14.29
C LEU A 738 -3.29 -6.16 -13.61
N VAL A 739 -2.94 -6.46 -12.35
CA VAL A 739 -3.45 -7.62 -11.61
C VAL A 739 -3.92 -7.19 -10.22
N GLU A 740 -5.05 -7.74 -9.80
CA GLU A 740 -5.69 -7.54 -8.49
C GLU A 740 -6.06 -8.91 -7.86
N LEU A 741 -5.41 -9.25 -6.75
CA LEU A 741 -5.55 -10.50 -5.99
C LEU A 741 -6.48 -10.34 -4.77
N GLN A 742 -6.69 -9.10 -4.28
CA GLN A 742 -7.61 -8.78 -3.19
C GLN A 742 -9.04 -8.59 -3.69
N ASN A 743 -9.93 -7.99 -2.89
CA ASN A 743 -11.33 -7.86 -3.29
C ASN A 743 -11.45 -6.79 -4.39
N LEU A 744 -12.32 -7.05 -5.37
CA LEU A 744 -12.72 -6.04 -6.36
C LEU A 744 -13.76 -5.10 -5.73
N ASP A 745 -13.32 -4.32 -4.77
CA ASP A 745 -14.10 -3.25 -4.12
C ASP A 745 -13.35 -1.91 -4.24
N GLU A 746 -13.80 -0.88 -3.52
CA GLU A 746 -13.24 0.47 -3.54
C GLU A 746 -11.75 0.54 -3.12
N THR A 747 -11.20 -0.54 -2.55
CA THR A 747 -9.78 -0.67 -2.16
C THR A 747 -8.89 -1.34 -3.19
N ALA A 748 -9.44 -1.80 -4.33
CA ALA A 748 -8.67 -2.42 -5.40
C ALA A 748 -7.70 -1.42 -6.05
N ASP A 749 -6.40 -1.76 -6.07
CA ASP A 749 -5.33 -0.89 -6.52
C ASP A 749 -4.67 -1.36 -7.83
N PHE A 750 -4.83 -2.64 -8.18
CA PHE A 750 -4.26 -3.24 -9.39
C PHE A 750 -2.71 -3.22 -9.47
N GLN A 751 -2.04 -3.09 -8.31
CA GLN A 751 -0.58 -3.05 -8.17
C GLN A 751 0.00 -4.36 -7.63
N ASP A 752 -0.86 -5.33 -7.27
CA ASP A 752 -0.47 -6.66 -6.80
C ASP A 752 0.49 -7.36 -7.77
N ALA A 753 0.30 -7.20 -9.08
CA ALA A 753 1.35 -7.41 -10.09
C ALA A 753 1.12 -6.54 -11.34
N VAL A 754 2.19 -5.94 -11.85
CA VAL A 754 2.20 -5.13 -13.07
C VAL A 754 3.22 -5.72 -14.05
N VAL A 755 2.75 -6.14 -15.23
CA VAL A 755 3.54 -6.88 -16.21
C VAL A 755 3.39 -6.26 -17.59
N VAL A 756 4.50 -5.95 -18.27
CA VAL A 756 4.50 -5.58 -19.68
C VAL A 756 4.68 -6.83 -20.52
N ILE A 757 3.74 -7.08 -21.42
CA ILE A 757 3.80 -8.11 -22.45
C ILE A 757 4.25 -7.42 -23.74
N SER A 758 5.45 -7.73 -24.22
CA SER A 758 5.95 -7.25 -25.51
C SER A 758 5.73 -8.34 -26.58
N ILE A 759 5.18 -7.95 -27.73
CA ILE A 759 4.82 -8.85 -28.83
C ILE A 759 5.52 -8.35 -30.10
N SER A 760 6.60 -9.00 -30.49
CA SER A 760 7.43 -8.63 -31.65
C SER A 760 7.47 -9.75 -32.69
N LYS A 761 7.76 -9.40 -33.95
CA LYS A 761 8.00 -10.42 -34.99
C LYS A 761 9.20 -11.30 -34.63
N PRO A 762 9.21 -12.57 -35.03
CA PRO A 762 10.24 -13.50 -34.60
C PRO A 762 11.63 -13.08 -35.07
N ALA A 763 12.62 -13.10 -34.17
CA ALA A 763 14.00 -12.79 -34.53
C ALA A 763 14.57 -13.77 -35.58
N SER A 764 13.96 -14.97 -35.69
CA SER A 764 14.27 -16.03 -36.67
C SER A 764 14.03 -15.62 -38.13
N GLU A 765 13.18 -14.62 -38.41
CA GLU A 765 12.92 -14.12 -39.77
C GLU A 765 13.90 -13.00 -40.21
N GLY A 766 14.83 -12.59 -39.34
CA GLY A 766 15.91 -11.66 -39.68
C GLY A 766 15.51 -10.19 -39.86
N VAL A 767 14.26 -9.83 -39.61
CA VAL A 767 13.76 -8.44 -39.69
C VAL A 767 14.07 -7.65 -38.41
N CYS A 768 14.05 -8.31 -37.25
CA CYS A 768 14.16 -7.68 -35.92
C CYS A 768 15.11 -8.49 -35.02
N GLY A 769 16.35 -8.00 -34.83
CA GLY A 769 17.32 -8.65 -33.95
C GLY A 769 17.03 -8.40 -32.46
N ASP A 770 17.50 -9.30 -31.59
CA ASP A 770 17.35 -9.25 -30.12
C ASP A 770 17.64 -7.85 -29.55
N VAL A 771 16.65 -7.22 -28.92
CA VAL A 771 16.83 -6.02 -28.09
C VAL A 771 16.75 -6.41 -26.62
N SER A 772 17.87 -6.94 -26.10
CA SER A 772 18.12 -7.05 -24.67
C SER A 772 19.62 -7.01 -24.38
N ALA A 773 20.05 -5.91 -23.73
CA ALA A 773 21.34 -5.70 -23.08
C ALA A 773 22.63 -6.09 -23.84
N SER A 774 23.20 -5.14 -24.58
CA SER A 774 24.68 -4.99 -24.65
C SER A 774 25.11 -3.55 -24.98
N SER A 775 25.19 -2.72 -23.95
CA SER A 775 25.98 -1.50 -23.98
C SER A 775 27.47 -1.84 -23.78
N GLN A 776 28.26 -1.96 -24.85
CA GLN A 776 29.71 -1.68 -24.76
C GLN A 776 30.42 -1.36 -26.09
N SER A 777 30.92 -0.13 -26.15
CA SER A 777 32.05 0.37 -26.95
C SER A 777 32.06 0.20 -28.48
N SER A 778 32.14 1.34 -29.16
CA SER A 778 33.04 1.51 -30.31
C SER A 778 33.62 2.92 -30.29
N SER A 779 34.93 3.01 -30.37
CA SER A 779 35.71 4.24 -30.34
C SER A 779 35.43 5.16 -31.53
N VAL A 780 35.25 6.46 -31.28
CA VAL A 780 35.48 7.49 -32.30
C VAL A 780 36.22 8.68 -31.71
N SER A 781 37.33 9.01 -32.36
CA SER A 781 38.33 10.03 -32.05
C SER A 781 37.78 11.39 -31.61
N SER A 782 38.20 11.87 -30.44
CA SER A 782 38.08 13.26 -30.04
C SER A 782 39.08 14.14 -30.83
N ALA A 783 38.58 14.84 -31.85
CA ALA A 783 39.26 16.00 -32.41
C ALA A 783 38.97 17.23 -31.55
N ALA A 784 40.00 18.02 -31.25
CA ALA A 784 39.90 19.12 -30.30
C ALA A 784 39.01 20.28 -30.78
N SER A 785 38.28 20.89 -29.84
CA SER A 785 37.98 22.32 -29.86
C SER A 785 37.77 22.83 -28.44
N SER A 786 38.68 23.69 -28.02
CA SER A 786 38.69 24.36 -26.72
C SER A 786 37.70 25.51 -26.66
N SER A 787 36.94 25.62 -25.57
CA SER A 787 36.42 26.89 -25.06
C SER A 787 36.51 26.90 -23.53
N VAL A 788 36.73 28.10 -22.98
CA VAL A 788 37.06 28.31 -21.56
C VAL A 788 35.84 28.88 -20.84
N SER A 789 35.48 28.29 -19.69
CA SER A 789 34.61 28.94 -18.70
C SER A 789 34.83 28.38 -17.30
N SER A 790 35.70 29.08 -16.55
CA SER A 790 35.66 29.30 -15.10
C SER A 790 35.16 28.16 -14.18
N GLU A 791 36.10 27.42 -13.61
CA GLU A 791 35.85 26.63 -12.39
C GLU A 791 35.63 27.59 -11.20
N VAL A 792 34.42 27.60 -10.64
CA VAL A 792 34.28 27.72 -9.18
C VAL A 792 34.57 26.33 -8.61
N PRO A 793 35.47 26.16 -7.64
CA PRO A 793 35.75 24.85 -7.04
C PRO A 793 34.56 24.43 -6.18
N GLY A 794 33.56 23.80 -6.81
CA GLY A 794 32.47 23.13 -6.12
C GLY A 794 33.04 22.06 -5.18
N ILE A 795 32.45 21.95 -4.00
CA ILE A 795 32.84 20.94 -3.02
C ILE A 795 32.59 19.57 -3.65
N LYS A 796 33.66 18.77 -3.73
CA LYS A 796 33.59 17.37 -4.16
C LYS A 796 33.42 16.49 -2.96
N MET A 797 32.56 15.49 -3.08
CA MET A 797 32.33 14.47 -2.07
C MET A 797 32.63 13.09 -2.64
N THR A 798 33.21 12.23 -1.79
CA THR A 798 33.44 10.82 -2.11
C THR A 798 32.18 10.02 -1.82
N ILE A 799 31.81 9.15 -2.76
CA ILE A 799 30.67 8.23 -2.63
C ILE A 799 31.07 6.79 -3.02
N CYS A 800 30.33 5.84 -2.47
CA CYS A 800 30.30 4.46 -2.93
C CYS A 800 29.14 4.30 -3.91
N HIS A 801 29.47 4.16 -5.19
CA HIS A 801 28.53 4.15 -6.30
C HIS A 801 28.15 2.71 -6.71
N TYR A 802 26.84 2.47 -6.90
CA TYR A 802 26.25 1.20 -7.34
C TYR A 802 25.66 1.34 -8.76
N PRO A 803 26.39 0.94 -9.82
CA PRO A 803 25.94 1.10 -11.18
C PRO A 803 24.57 0.46 -11.48
N SER A 804 23.73 1.17 -12.23
CA SER A 804 22.44 0.68 -12.74
C SER A 804 22.63 -0.42 -13.79
N GLY A 805 22.90 -1.63 -13.32
CA GLY A 805 23.15 -2.83 -14.13
C GLY A 805 24.12 -3.83 -13.49
N ASP A 806 24.98 -3.36 -12.57
CA ASP A 806 25.87 -4.22 -11.78
C ASP A 806 26.01 -3.64 -10.36
N ARG A 807 25.06 -4.03 -9.49
CA ARG A 807 25.03 -3.59 -8.08
C ARG A 807 25.93 -4.44 -7.18
N MET A 808 26.56 -5.49 -7.70
CA MET A 808 27.42 -6.40 -6.93
C MET A 808 28.88 -5.91 -6.86
N HIS A 809 29.27 -5.00 -7.75
CA HIS A 809 30.61 -4.42 -7.81
C HIS A 809 30.56 -2.90 -7.64
N PRO A 810 30.25 -2.39 -6.42
CA PRO A 810 30.24 -0.96 -6.18
C PRO A 810 31.65 -0.38 -6.29
N THR A 811 31.74 0.89 -6.68
CA THR A 811 33.01 1.58 -6.93
C THR A 811 33.09 2.91 -6.19
N THR A 812 34.27 3.25 -5.69
CA THR A 812 34.49 4.55 -5.03
C THR A 812 34.75 5.63 -6.09
N MET A 813 34.00 6.73 -6.04
CA MET A 813 34.18 7.87 -6.95
C MET A 813 33.95 9.22 -6.26
N GLU A 814 34.41 10.30 -6.89
CA GLU A 814 34.09 11.67 -6.46
C GLU A 814 32.98 12.25 -7.34
N ILE A 815 31.98 12.87 -6.71
CA ILE A 815 30.94 13.66 -7.39
C ILE A 815 30.94 15.11 -6.86
N ALA A 816 30.31 16.02 -7.61
CA ALA A 816 29.96 17.32 -7.06
C ALA A 816 28.75 17.17 -6.12
N GLU A 817 28.71 17.96 -5.04
CA GLU A 817 27.65 17.91 -4.03
C GLU A 817 26.23 18.03 -4.62
N ALA A 818 26.03 18.89 -5.62
CA ALA A 818 24.75 19.06 -6.33
C ALA A 818 24.26 17.80 -7.08
N ALA A 819 25.13 16.82 -7.34
CA ALA A 819 24.74 15.54 -7.95
C ALA A 819 24.27 14.50 -6.92
N TRP A 820 24.49 14.73 -5.61
CA TRP A 820 24.16 13.77 -4.55
C TRP A 820 22.70 13.31 -4.57
N PRO A 821 21.67 14.18 -4.72
CA PRO A 821 20.27 13.73 -4.71
C PRO A 821 19.95 12.68 -5.79
N ALA A 822 20.58 12.76 -6.96
CA ALA A 822 20.40 11.80 -8.04
C ALA A 822 21.12 10.47 -7.75
N HIS A 823 22.32 10.54 -7.16
CA HIS A 823 23.11 9.37 -6.76
C HIS A 823 22.47 8.64 -5.56
N SER A 824 22.03 9.35 -4.53
CA SER A 824 21.33 8.75 -3.38
C SER A 824 20.00 8.11 -3.78
N ALA A 825 19.26 8.71 -4.73
CA ALA A 825 18.00 8.16 -5.23
C ALA A 825 18.14 6.80 -5.95
N ILE A 826 19.32 6.49 -6.51
CA ILE A 826 19.60 5.16 -7.09
C ILE A 826 20.27 4.19 -6.09
N GLY A 827 20.50 4.63 -4.85
CA GLY A 827 21.02 3.82 -3.75
C GLY A 827 22.53 3.92 -3.50
N ASP A 828 23.19 4.96 -3.99
CA ASP A 828 24.59 5.24 -3.64
C ASP A 828 24.73 5.69 -2.17
N ARG A 829 25.93 5.50 -1.62
CA ARG A 829 26.25 5.74 -0.20
C ARG A 829 27.36 6.76 -0.06
N LEU A 830 27.38 7.49 1.06
CA LEU A 830 28.46 8.42 1.38
C LEU A 830 29.78 7.64 1.61
N GLY A 831 30.91 8.34 1.53
CA GLY A 831 32.22 7.78 1.85
C GLY A 831 32.75 6.83 0.78
N ALA A 832 33.87 6.16 1.05
CA ALA A 832 34.44 5.16 0.15
C ALA A 832 33.80 3.78 0.38
N CYS A 833 33.78 2.92 -0.63
CA CYS A 833 33.19 1.57 -0.51
C CYS A 833 33.87 0.66 0.53
N GLU A 834 35.13 0.93 0.84
CA GLU A 834 35.94 0.24 1.86
C GLU A 834 36.03 1.05 3.18
N ALA A 835 35.39 2.22 3.25
CA ALA A 835 35.25 2.97 4.51
C ALA A 835 34.14 2.37 5.37
N ASP A 836 34.11 2.78 6.64
CA ASP A 836 33.14 2.42 7.68
C ASP A 836 32.76 3.77 8.31
N ASP A 837 31.73 4.42 7.75
CA ASP A 837 31.39 5.82 8.04
C ASP A 837 30.70 6.02 9.40
N ASP A 838 30.01 4.99 9.92
CA ASP A 838 29.33 5.04 11.23
C ASP A 838 30.12 4.34 12.36
N GLY A 839 31.13 3.54 12.01
CA GLY A 839 32.05 2.90 12.94
C GLY A 839 31.51 1.60 13.55
N ASP A 840 30.50 0.98 12.96
CA ASP A 840 29.89 -0.26 13.45
C ASP A 840 30.75 -1.52 13.16
N GLY A 841 31.72 -1.39 12.25
CA GLY A 841 32.63 -2.44 11.80
C GLY A 841 32.30 -3.07 10.44
N ILE A 842 31.26 -2.59 9.74
CA ILE A 842 30.84 -3.03 8.40
C ILE A 842 31.14 -1.95 7.38
N ALA A 843 31.77 -2.33 6.26
CA ALA A 843 32.13 -1.36 5.24
C ALA A 843 30.89 -0.81 4.51
N ASN A 844 30.96 0.45 4.05
CA ASN A 844 29.88 1.14 3.34
C ASN A 844 29.42 0.39 2.08
N SER A 845 30.22 -0.52 1.51
CA SER A 845 29.78 -1.40 0.41
C SER A 845 28.82 -2.52 0.83
N GLN A 846 28.83 -2.91 2.10
CA GLN A 846 28.14 -4.08 2.66
C GLN A 846 27.09 -3.72 3.72
N ASP A 847 27.19 -2.56 4.37
CA ASP A 847 26.27 -2.10 5.41
C ASP A 847 24.90 -1.69 4.86
N PHE A 848 23.83 -2.34 5.27
CA PHE A 848 22.46 -2.03 4.85
C PHE A 848 21.78 -1.01 5.75
N CYS A 849 22.30 -0.77 6.95
CA CYS A 849 21.66 -0.01 8.02
C CYS A 849 22.61 0.99 8.71
N PRO A 850 23.12 2.01 8.00
CA PRO A 850 24.05 2.96 8.61
C PRO A 850 23.43 3.73 9.77
N GLY A 851 24.28 4.07 10.74
CA GLY A 851 23.90 4.65 12.02
C GLY A 851 23.53 3.60 13.08
N THR A 852 24.15 2.42 13.04
CA THR A 852 23.84 1.31 13.95
C THR A 852 24.30 1.60 15.38
N TYR A 853 23.35 1.95 16.24
CA TYR A 853 23.63 2.33 17.61
C TYR A 853 23.88 1.11 18.52
N LEU A 854 25.00 1.12 19.26
CA LEU A 854 25.41 0.04 20.16
C LEU A 854 25.54 0.53 21.62
N PRO A 855 24.79 -0.02 22.60
CA PRO A 855 23.77 -1.05 22.46
C PRO A 855 22.46 -0.52 21.88
N GLU A 856 21.77 -1.33 21.08
CA GLU A 856 20.47 -1.00 20.47
C GLU A 856 19.35 -0.82 21.53
N SER A 857 18.22 -0.19 21.17
CA SER A 857 17.13 0.09 22.12
C SER A 857 16.23 -1.13 22.40
N VAL A 858 16.32 -2.16 21.56
CA VAL A 858 15.57 -3.41 21.61
C VAL A 858 16.40 -4.53 22.29
N PRO A 859 15.83 -5.42 23.14
CA PRO A 859 14.46 -5.43 23.65
C PRO A 859 14.12 -4.27 24.57
N THR A 860 12.90 -3.75 24.42
CA THR A 860 12.34 -2.73 25.33
C THR A 860 11.99 -3.28 26.71
N GLU A 861 11.83 -4.60 26.89
CA GLU A 861 11.64 -5.24 28.18
C GLU A 861 12.86 -6.11 28.60
N PHE A 862 12.84 -7.40 28.26
CA PHE A 862 13.87 -8.36 28.66
C PHE A 862 14.04 -9.47 27.62
N MET A 863 15.26 -9.96 27.45
CA MET A 863 15.57 -10.94 26.42
C MET A 863 15.04 -12.34 26.80
N LEU A 864 14.16 -12.93 25.98
CA LEU A 864 13.67 -14.29 26.17
C LEU A 864 14.69 -15.34 25.68
N PHE A 865 14.47 -16.61 26.03
CA PHE A 865 15.27 -17.73 25.50
C PHE A 865 15.17 -17.79 23.97
N ASN A 866 16.28 -18.12 23.31
CA ASN A 866 16.44 -18.12 21.84
C ASN A 866 16.12 -16.78 21.15
N ARG A 867 16.16 -15.67 21.90
CA ARG A 867 16.13 -14.30 21.37
C ARG A 867 17.50 -13.64 21.48
N TYR A 868 17.73 -12.64 20.62
CA TYR A 868 19.03 -12.00 20.40
C TYR A 868 18.88 -10.48 20.29
N ALA A 869 19.87 -9.75 20.82
CA ALA A 869 20.04 -8.31 20.59
C ALA A 869 21.48 -7.86 20.92
N LEU A 870 21.90 -6.75 20.32
CA LEU A 870 23.17 -6.05 20.49
C LEU A 870 23.20 -5.28 21.81
N THR A 871 23.18 -6.03 22.92
CA THR A 871 23.18 -5.46 24.28
C THR A 871 24.58 -5.12 24.80
N GLY A 872 25.52 -4.79 23.91
CA GLY A 872 26.89 -4.38 24.22
C GLY A 872 27.60 -3.76 23.00
N THR A 873 28.84 -3.31 23.18
CA THR A 873 29.54 -2.39 22.27
C THR A 873 30.46 -3.08 21.24
N THR A 874 30.16 -4.31 20.81
CA THR A 874 31.14 -5.15 20.08
C THR A 874 30.59 -5.76 18.78
N GLY A 875 29.53 -5.20 18.20
CA GLY A 875 28.89 -5.70 16.96
C GLY A 875 28.39 -7.16 17.01
N ILE A 876 28.37 -7.80 18.18
CA ILE A 876 28.04 -9.22 18.35
C ILE A 876 26.75 -9.33 19.16
N PHE A 877 25.74 -9.95 18.55
CA PHE A 877 24.47 -10.21 19.19
C PHE A 877 24.65 -11.12 20.41
N ARG A 878 23.95 -10.79 21.48
CA ARG A 878 23.90 -11.59 22.70
C ARG A 878 22.57 -12.32 22.77
N GLY A 879 22.62 -13.59 23.14
CA GLY A 879 21.48 -14.51 23.17
C GLY A 879 20.98 -14.84 24.59
N GLY A 880 19.66 -14.87 24.73
CA GLY A 880 18.93 -15.34 25.91
C GLY A 880 18.97 -14.42 27.14
N PRO A 881 18.21 -14.75 28.20
CA PRO A 881 18.09 -13.90 29.40
C PRO A 881 19.41 -13.62 30.13
N ARG A 882 20.45 -14.45 29.89
CA ARG A 882 21.79 -14.28 30.45
C ARG A 882 22.76 -13.53 29.54
N LYS A 883 22.29 -12.95 28.42
CA LYS A 883 23.07 -12.16 27.45
C LYS A 883 24.40 -12.82 27.06
N ARG A 884 24.35 -14.13 26.78
CA ARG A 884 25.53 -14.91 26.37
C ARG A 884 25.97 -14.46 24.98
N VAL A 885 27.27 -14.42 24.72
CA VAL A 885 27.78 -14.16 23.37
C VAL A 885 27.21 -15.23 22.42
N SER A 886 26.63 -14.80 21.30
CA SER A 886 26.08 -15.70 20.27
C SER A 886 27.03 -15.82 19.08
N SER A 887 26.65 -16.62 18.08
CA SER A 887 27.34 -16.73 16.79
C SER A 887 26.89 -15.69 15.75
N PHE A 888 25.97 -14.78 16.10
CA PHE A 888 25.49 -13.73 15.20
C PHE A 888 26.19 -12.40 15.51
N SER A 889 26.51 -11.67 14.46
CA SER A 889 27.19 -10.39 14.45
C SER A 889 26.61 -9.46 13.39
N LEU A 890 27.00 -8.20 13.37
CA LEU A 890 26.57 -7.23 12.36
C LEU A 890 26.91 -7.66 10.93
N SER A 891 27.97 -8.44 10.70
CA SER A 891 28.25 -8.99 9.37
C SER A 891 27.29 -10.11 8.97
N ASP A 892 26.66 -10.79 9.92
CA ASP A 892 25.57 -11.75 9.66
C ASP A 892 24.23 -11.06 9.39
N THR A 893 24.13 -9.75 9.60
CA THR A 893 22.91 -8.95 9.39
C THR A 893 23.11 -7.78 8.43
N ARG A 894 24.27 -7.71 7.76
CA ARG A 894 24.71 -6.60 6.91
C ARG A 894 24.56 -5.23 7.59
N GLY A 895 25.20 -5.05 8.75
CA GLY A 895 25.18 -3.83 9.55
C GLY A 895 23.91 -3.61 10.38
N CYS A 896 22.83 -4.35 10.16
CA CYS A 896 21.57 -4.08 10.84
C CYS A 896 21.45 -4.66 12.26
N SER A 897 21.07 -3.83 13.22
CA SER A 897 20.59 -4.26 14.55
C SER A 897 19.24 -4.99 14.49
N CYS A 898 18.80 -5.56 15.62
CA CYS A 898 17.47 -6.16 15.70
C CYS A 898 16.37 -5.09 15.52
N GLU A 899 16.54 -3.93 16.14
CA GLU A 899 15.68 -2.75 15.98
C GLU A 899 15.53 -2.33 14.51
N GLN A 900 16.63 -2.13 13.80
CA GLN A 900 16.59 -1.71 12.38
C GLN A 900 15.95 -2.80 11.49
N LEU A 901 16.23 -4.09 11.72
CA LEU A 901 15.57 -5.20 11.00
C LEU A 901 14.06 -5.25 11.25
N ILE A 902 13.61 -4.88 12.46
CA ILE A 902 12.18 -4.75 12.78
C ILE A 902 11.57 -3.54 12.06
N ASP A 903 12.23 -2.38 12.09
CA ASP A 903 11.74 -1.17 11.41
C ASP A 903 11.56 -1.39 9.90
N VAL A 904 12.47 -2.14 9.25
CA VAL A 904 12.36 -2.54 7.82
C VAL A 904 11.13 -3.41 7.59
N ALA A 905 10.91 -4.41 8.46
CA ALA A 905 9.79 -5.34 8.39
C ALA A 905 8.44 -4.65 8.63
N GLU A 906 8.40 -3.68 9.56
CA GLU A 906 7.22 -2.88 9.89
C GLU A 906 7.01 -1.70 8.92
N GLY A 907 7.97 -1.42 8.02
CA GLY A 907 7.92 -0.28 7.09
C GLY A 907 8.05 1.09 7.76
N VAL A 908 8.53 1.14 9.01
CA VAL A 908 8.65 2.36 9.83
C VAL A 908 9.79 3.25 9.35
N ARG A 909 10.87 2.66 8.82
CA ARG A 909 12.02 3.39 8.30
C ARG A 909 12.64 2.65 7.12
N GLU A 910 13.05 3.40 6.11
CA GLU A 910 13.75 2.87 4.95
C GLU A 910 15.26 2.80 5.20
N TYR A 911 15.86 1.72 4.70
CA TYR A 911 17.27 1.38 4.79
C TYR A 911 17.67 0.72 3.45
N TYR A 912 18.95 0.42 3.22
CA TYR A 912 19.49 0.05 1.90
C TYR A 912 19.20 -1.41 1.46
N PHE A 913 18.02 -1.93 1.78
CA PHE A 913 17.54 -3.24 1.33
C PHE A 913 17.01 -3.25 -0.10
N THR A 914 16.90 -2.09 -0.75
CA THR A 914 16.44 -1.97 -2.15
C THR A 914 17.37 -2.68 -3.15
N SER A 915 18.64 -2.92 -2.79
CA SER A 915 19.57 -3.77 -3.55
C SER A 915 19.33 -5.28 -3.41
N GLU A 916 18.57 -5.72 -2.40
CA GLU A 916 18.22 -7.14 -2.15
C GLU A 916 16.69 -7.28 -2.05
N PRO A 917 15.96 -7.15 -3.17
CA PRO A 917 14.49 -7.07 -3.14
C PRO A 917 13.82 -8.35 -2.60
N LEU A 918 14.48 -9.51 -2.67
CA LEU A 918 14.04 -10.75 -2.03
C LEU A 918 14.11 -10.66 -0.51
N LEU A 919 15.23 -10.18 0.05
CA LEU A 919 15.38 -10.00 1.49
C LEU A 919 14.40 -8.94 2.03
N LEU A 920 14.21 -7.85 1.28
CA LEU A 920 13.21 -6.84 1.62
C LEU A 920 11.78 -7.42 1.64
N ARG A 921 11.43 -8.26 0.64
CA ARG A 921 10.15 -8.98 0.59
C ARG A 921 10.01 -9.94 1.79
N GLU A 922 11.04 -10.72 2.12
CA GLU A 922 11.00 -11.67 3.25
C GLU A 922 10.85 -10.97 4.60
N LEU A 923 11.57 -9.86 4.83
CA LEU A 923 11.40 -9.07 6.05
C LEU A 923 9.99 -8.47 6.13
N LYS A 924 9.49 -7.87 5.05
CA LYS A 924 8.11 -7.33 4.99
C LYS A 924 7.02 -8.40 4.93
N SER A 925 7.36 -9.69 4.81
CA SER A 925 6.41 -10.80 4.96
C SER A 925 6.32 -11.31 6.41
N LEU A 926 7.08 -10.77 7.35
CA LEU A 926 6.95 -11.13 8.77
C LEU A 926 5.60 -10.68 9.34
N PHE A 927 4.90 -11.59 10.04
CA PHE A 927 3.70 -11.20 10.78
C PHE A 927 4.00 -10.17 11.88
N PRO A 928 3.09 -9.21 12.14
CA PRO A 928 3.23 -8.24 13.22
C PRO A 928 3.47 -8.85 14.61
N PHE A 929 3.02 -10.08 14.89
CA PHE A 929 3.33 -10.71 16.19
C PHE A 929 4.80 -11.12 16.34
N TYR A 930 5.50 -11.41 15.23
CA TYR A 930 6.94 -11.69 15.25
C TYR A 930 7.73 -10.40 15.50
N THR A 931 7.36 -9.29 14.85
CA THR A 931 8.01 -7.98 15.01
C THR A 931 7.75 -7.39 16.40
N ASN A 932 6.49 -7.36 16.87
CA ASN A 932 6.14 -6.95 18.23
C ASN A 932 6.87 -7.79 19.31
N GLY A 933 6.87 -9.11 19.15
CA GLY A 933 7.59 -10.01 20.06
C GLY A 933 9.11 -9.87 19.98
N ALA A 934 9.66 -9.43 18.85
CA ALA A 934 11.07 -9.09 18.71
C ALA A 934 11.41 -7.74 19.36
N ARG A 935 10.56 -6.72 19.19
CA ARG A 935 10.73 -5.39 19.80
C ARG A 935 10.68 -5.45 21.34
N GLN A 936 9.80 -6.29 21.90
CA GLN A 936 9.69 -6.51 23.35
C GLN A 936 10.79 -7.42 23.92
N PHE A 937 11.16 -8.52 23.24
CA PHE A 937 11.95 -9.61 23.84
C PHE A 937 13.21 -10.03 23.06
N GLY A 938 13.56 -9.32 21.98
CA GLY A 938 14.71 -9.56 21.11
C GLY A 938 14.37 -10.42 19.88
N CYS A 939 15.14 -10.24 18.81
CA CYS A 939 14.94 -10.93 17.54
C CYS A 939 15.08 -12.45 17.70
N GLY A 940 14.25 -13.21 16.98
CA GLY A 940 14.41 -14.66 16.89
C GLY A 940 15.53 -15.04 15.91
N THR A 941 16.04 -16.27 16.02
CA THR A 941 17.04 -16.84 15.10
C THR A 941 16.64 -16.72 13.62
N ALA A 942 15.34 -16.73 13.30
CA ALA A 942 14.85 -16.63 11.93
C ALA A 942 15.14 -15.25 11.31
N ILE A 943 14.84 -14.17 12.03
CA ILE A 943 15.05 -12.78 11.57
C ILE A 943 16.54 -12.53 11.30
N LEU A 944 17.42 -12.94 12.22
CA LEU A 944 18.88 -12.82 12.04
C LEU A 944 19.50 -13.79 11.02
N ARG A 945 18.71 -14.74 10.48
CA ARG A 945 19.16 -15.64 9.42
C ARG A 945 18.68 -15.22 8.04
N MET A 946 17.59 -14.46 7.95
CA MET A 946 17.11 -13.89 6.69
C MET A 946 18.15 -12.93 6.12
N SER A 947 18.69 -12.03 6.94
CA SER A 947 19.70 -11.04 6.53
C SER A 947 21.13 -11.58 6.40
N ARG A 948 21.32 -12.91 6.54
CA ARG A 948 22.66 -13.52 6.46
C ARG A 948 23.06 -13.72 4.99
N PRO A 949 24.24 -13.24 4.56
CA PRO A 949 24.74 -13.44 3.19
C PRO A 949 25.09 -14.90 2.88
#